data_AF-A0A8T0EPJ4-F1
#
_entry.id   AF-A0A8T0EPJ4-F1
#
_cell.length_a   1.000
_cell.length_b   1.000
_cell.length_c   1.000
_cell.angle_alpha   90.00
_cell.angle_beta   90.00
_cell.angle_gamma   90.00
#
_symmetry.space_group_name_H-M   'P 1'
#
loop_
_entity.id
_entity.type
_entity.pdbx_description
1 polymer ?
#
loop_
_entity_poly.entity_id
_entity_poly.type
_entity_poly.pdbx_seq_one_letter_code
_entity_poly.pdbx_strand_id
1 'polypeptide(L)'
;MAPHKESDVSSKGEKSIFRIAPYKYMHVLDQTTNITRVEIGPKTYIRQENERVLLGPDDMIIIPPCHYCTIRNPVVRNAENALVYDKVGQIKLKHGDLEVRLEQEPFPLYPGEIIDMGEKSFFLQPGEKLEAGIQDVYVLSETEGLILKAREQFQDTSETPPVTRNPGDRWMIKGPTEYIPPTEVEIIIKRYAIALDDNEGIYVRNIKSGHIRLISGSTYMLNQDEELWVKELPQQVEELLNQGHDPLSDRGSWRMARGVAAAQVKQKTRSEEDGAKAITLRVPHNAAVQIYDYKQKRSRVIFGPDLVMLAPDEQFTQLSLSGDKPKRPNVIKTLCLLLGPDFCTDIITVETADHARLSLQLSYNWYFDVGDKSPEAAAKLFSVPDFIGDLCKAVASRIRGTVAGTNFDDFHKNSAKIIRTAVFGLDENKKVRKTFNFPQNNLNITSVDIQSVEPVDQRTRDSLQKSVQLAIEITTQSQEATARHEAERREQEARGRLERQKISDEVEAEKERKSLLELKVSSMAIENCGQAKAEALSRAEAQRIEAEAAVEQARSKAEAMKIEAETELERLHKARNEELRYFKEQNALEVEKLKQVAEIEVSKFKNLVESLGRETIQSVASAGQEFQVKLLQGLGIQSALITDGNTPINLFNTAQGFLGGALMPPSKRQRKDSDES
;
A
#
# COMPACT_ATOMS: atom_id res chain seq x y z
N MET A 1 -17.85 -96.10 -37.44
CA MET A 1 -18.72 -97.29 -37.38
C MET A 1 -20.16 -96.82 -37.18
N ALA A 2 -20.85 -96.58 -38.30
CA ALA A 2 -22.30 -96.42 -38.50
C ALA A 2 -22.47 -96.48 -40.05
N PRO A 3 -23.56 -97.06 -40.56
CA PRO A 3 -23.49 -98.28 -41.34
C PRO A 3 -23.12 -98.02 -42.81
N HIS A 4 -22.29 -98.91 -43.36
CA HIS A 4 -22.36 -99.19 -44.79
C HIS A 4 -23.82 -99.50 -45.11
N LYS A 5 -24.44 -98.65 -45.94
CA LYS A 5 -25.58 -99.11 -46.74
C LYS A 5 -25.02 -100.22 -47.62
N GLU A 6 -25.13 -101.45 -47.15
CA GLU A 6 -25.34 -102.58 -48.04
C GLU A 6 -26.62 -102.24 -48.82
N SER A 7 -26.44 -101.62 -49.98
CA SER A 7 -27.49 -101.61 -50.97
C SER A 7 -27.68 -103.07 -51.39
N ASP A 8 -28.74 -103.67 -50.86
CA ASP A 8 -29.43 -104.81 -51.45
C ASP A 8 -29.42 -104.66 -52.97
N VAL A 9 -28.56 -105.42 -53.63
CA VAL A 9 -28.74 -105.79 -55.02
C VAL A 9 -29.03 -107.28 -55.01
N SER A 10 -30.28 -107.58 -54.67
CA SER A 10 -30.99 -108.73 -55.21
C SER A 10 -30.60 -108.88 -56.68
N SER A 11 -30.25 -110.09 -57.11
CA SER A 11 -30.33 -110.63 -58.47
C SER A 11 -31.00 -109.72 -59.53
N LYS A 12 -30.31 -108.66 -59.94
CA LYS A 12 -30.61 -107.87 -61.14
C LYS A 12 -29.72 -108.45 -62.21
N GLY A 13 -30.33 -109.04 -63.24
CA GLY A 13 -29.60 -109.54 -64.41
C GLY A 13 -28.52 -108.55 -64.81
N GLU A 14 -27.30 -109.04 -64.96
CA GLU A 14 -26.15 -108.20 -65.27
C GLU A 14 -26.50 -107.30 -66.45
N LYS A 15 -26.56 -105.98 -66.22
CA LYS A 15 -26.87 -105.02 -67.28
C LYS A 15 -25.84 -105.22 -68.39
N SER A 16 -26.28 -105.67 -69.56
CA SER A 16 -25.38 -105.89 -70.70
C SER A 16 -25.04 -104.59 -71.43
N ILE A 17 -25.81 -103.51 -71.18
CA ILE A 17 -25.69 -102.22 -71.86
C ILE A 17 -25.56 -101.09 -70.83
N PHE A 18 -24.48 -100.31 -70.94
CA PHE A 18 -24.19 -99.14 -70.10
C PHE A 18 -24.11 -97.88 -70.96
N ARG A 19 -24.97 -96.88 -70.68
CA ARG A 19 -24.88 -95.57 -71.32
C ARG A 19 -23.93 -94.67 -70.51
N ILE A 20 -22.74 -94.43 -71.01
CA ILE A 20 -21.75 -93.53 -70.42
C ILE A 20 -22.00 -92.13 -71.01
N ALA A 21 -22.47 -91.19 -70.19
CA ALA A 21 -22.74 -89.82 -70.60
C ALA A 21 -21.44 -89.02 -70.84
N PRO A 22 -21.48 -87.83 -71.47
CA PRO A 22 -20.32 -86.93 -71.51
C PRO A 22 -19.78 -86.66 -70.10
N TYR A 23 -18.46 -86.54 -69.96
CA TYR A 23 -17.75 -86.34 -68.69
C TYR A 23 -17.99 -87.42 -67.63
N LYS A 24 -18.44 -88.61 -68.03
CA LYS A 24 -18.47 -89.80 -67.18
C LYS A 24 -17.50 -90.86 -67.68
N TYR A 25 -17.02 -91.70 -66.78
CA TYR A 25 -16.15 -92.82 -67.08
C TYR A 25 -16.55 -94.09 -66.32
N MET A 26 -16.05 -95.23 -66.78
CA MET A 26 -16.34 -96.56 -66.24
C MET A 26 -15.07 -97.41 -66.28
N HIS A 27 -14.84 -98.28 -65.29
CA HIS A 27 -13.77 -99.27 -65.33
C HIS A 27 -14.32 -100.65 -65.69
N VAL A 28 -13.71 -101.27 -66.69
CA VAL A 28 -14.08 -102.62 -67.16
C VAL A 28 -12.86 -103.52 -67.03
N LEU A 29 -13.06 -104.64 -66.35
CA LEU A 29 -12.10 -105.73 -66.23
C LEU A 29 -12.42 -106.80 -67.28
N ASP A 30 -11.48 -107.07 -68.15
CA ASP A 30 -11.50 -108.27 -68.97
C ASP A 30 -11.00 -109.46 -68.14
N GLN A 31 -11.84 -110.47 -67.93
CA GLN A 31 -11.57 -111.64 -67.10
C GLN A 31 -10.61 -112.62 -67.77
N THR A 32 -10.46 -112.58 -69.10
CA THR A 32 -9.51 -113.46 -69.81
C THR A 32 -8.08 -112.96 -69.68
N THR A 33 -7.87 -111.65 -69.76
CA THR A 33 -6.55 -111.02 -69.67
C THR A 33 -6.24 -110.48 -68.28
N ASN A 34 -7.25 -110.39 -67.40
CA ASN A 34 -7.20 -109.76 -66.08
C ASN A 34 -6.77 -108.27 -66.11
N ILE A 35 -7.03 -107.59 -67.23
CA ILE A 35 -6.67 -106.18 -67.44
C ILE A 35 -7.90 -105.31 -67.15
N THR A 36 -7.74 -104.36 -66.23
CA THR A 36 -8.73 -103.29 -66.02
C THR A 36 -8.39 -102.09 -66.89
N ARG A 37 -9.36 -101.62 -67.67
CA ARG A 37 -9.24 -100.41 -68.48
C ARG A 37 -10.36 -99.42 -68.20
N VAL A 38 -10.13 -98.16 -68.56
CA VAL A 38 -11.13 -97.09 -68.44
C VAL A 38 -11.87 -96.90 -69.76
N GLU A 39 -13.18 -96.77 -69.67
CA GLU A 39 -14.09 -96.49 -70.76
C GLU A 39 -14.71 -95.10 -70.55
N ILE A 40 -14.33 -94.15 -71.40
CA ILE A 40 -14.78 -92.74 -71.34
C ILE A 40 -16.02 -92.52 -72.21
N GLY A 41 -16.99 -91.70 -71.76
CA GLY A 41 -18.15 -91.28 -72.54
C GLY A 41 -17.90 -90.05 -73.43
N PRO A 42 -18.84 -89.69 -74.33
CA PRO A 42 -20.17 -90.25 -74.50
C PRO A 42 -20.18 -91.51 -75.37
N LYS A 43 -20.56 -92.66 -74.79
CA LYS A 43 -20.74 -93.90 -75.54
C LYS A 43 -21.69 -94.87 -74.85
N THR A 44 -22.38 -95.66 -75.65
CA THR A 44 -23.15 -96.81 -75.16
C THR A 44 -22.24 -98.03 -75.20
N TYR A 45 -21.74 -98.43 -74.03
CA TYR A 45 -20.88 -99.59 -73.87
C TYR A 45 -21.71 -100.87 -73.75
N ILE A 46 -21.38 -101.87 -74.57
CA ILE A 46 -22.00 -103.20 -74.51
C ILE A 46 -20.95 -104.16 -73.95
N ARG A 47 -21.24 -104.71 -72.77
CA ARG A 47 -20.32 -105.60 -72.04
C ARG A 47 -20.26 -106.97 -72.72
N GLN A 48 -19.07 -107.45 -73.02
CA GLN A 48 -18.85 -108.79 -73.58
C GLN A 48 -18.94 -109.88 -72.49
N GLU A 49 -19.06 -111.15 -72.87
CA GLU A 49 -19.22 -112.26 -71.91
C GLU A 49 -18.01 -112.42 -70.97
N ASN A 50 -16.80 -112.15 -71.46
CA ASN A 50 -15.56 -112.20 -70.70
C ASN A 50 -15.26 -110.91 -69.92
N GLU A 51 -16.20 -109.98 -69.81
CA GLU A 51 -15.96 -108.67 -69.19
C GLU A 51 -16.84 -108.44 -67.97
N ARG A 52 -16.26 -107.79 -66.96
CA ARG A 52 -16.93 -107.36 -65.75
C ARG A 52 -16.72 -105.87 -65.52
N VAL A 53 -17.81 -105.13 -65.38
CA VAL A 53 -17.74 -103.73 -64.95
C VAL A 53 -17.38 -103.70 -63.46
N LEU A 54 -16.27 -103.04 -63.14
CA LEU A 54 -15.81 -102.88 -61.75
C LEU A 54 -16.36 -101.61 -61.11
N LEU A 55 -16.39 -100.52 -61.86
CA LEU A 55 -16.80 -99.19 -61.42
C LEU A 55 -17.56 -98.52 -62.56
N GLY A 56 -18.71 -97.87 -62.35
CA GLY A 56 -19.29 -97.04 -63.41
C GLY A 56 -20.72 -96.56 -63.20
N PRO A 57 -21.24 -95.76 -64.16
CA PRO A 57 -20.56 -94.63 -64.79
C PRO A 57 -20.46 -93.46 -63.81
N ASP A 58 -19.24 -93.14 -63.38
CA ASP A 58 -18.97 -92.06 -62.41
C ASP A 58 -18.52 -90.79 -63.12
N ASP A 59 -18.66 -89.65 -62.45
CA ASP A 59 -18.28 -88.33 -62.97
C ASP A 59 -16.75 -88.17 -63.01
N MET A 60 -16.25 -87.56 -64.08
CA MET A 60 -14.85 -87.13 -64.18
C MET A 60 -14.53 -86.08 -63.12
N ILE A 61 -13.26 -86.01 -62.73
CA ILE A 61 -12.80 -85.00 -61.79
C ILE A 61 -12.73 -83.66 -62.51
N ILE A 62 -13.42 -82.67 -61.95
CA ILE A 62 -13.39 -81.27 -62.39
C ILE A 62 -12.64 -80.48 -61.32
N ILE A 63 -11.56 -79.81 -61.70
CA ILE A 63 -10.81 -78.93 -60.81
C ILE A 63 -11.21 -77.49 -61.16
N PRO A 64 -11.94 -76.78 -60.29
CA PRO A 64 -12.29 -75.38 -60.52
C PRO A 64 -11.05 -74.47 -60.57
N PRO A 65 -11.16 -73.24 -61.12
CA PRO A 65 -10.09 -72.25 -61.05
C PRO A 65 -9.60 -72.03 -59.61
N CYS A 66 -8.29 -71.85 -59.45
CA CYS A 66 -7.61 -71.66 -58.15
C CYS A 66 -7.72 -72.84 -57.17
N HIS A 67 -8.13 -74.04 -57.62
CA HIS A 67 -8.11 -75.26 -56.83
C HIS A 67 -7.07 -76.24 -57.39
N TYR A 68 -6.63 -77.19 -56.56
CA TYR A 68 -5.76 -78.28 -56.98
C TYR A 68 -6.18 -79.58 -56.30
N CYS A 69 -5.89 -80.72 -56.92
CA CYS A 69 -5.98 -82.02 -56.27
C CYS A 69 -4.65 -82.74 -56.41
N THR A 70 -4.27 -83.55 -55.42
CA THR A 70 -3.15 -84.47 -55.56
C THR A 70 -3.67 -85.83 -56.01
N ILE A 71 -2.90 -86.57 -56.78
CA ILE A 71 -3.24 -87.92 -57.23
C ILE A 71 -2.11 -88.83 -56.83
N ARG A 72 -2.47 -89.85 -56.06
CA ARG A 72 -1.60 -90.93 -55.62
C ARG A 72 -1.56 -92.02 -56.67
N ASN A 73 -0.35 -92.52 -56.91
CA ASN A 73 -0.04 -93.45 -57.98
C ASN A 73 -0.40 -92.92 -59.37
N PRO A 74 0.07 -91.72 -59.76
CA PRO A 74 -0.31 -91.11 -61.04
C PRO A 74 0.11 -91.98 -62.23
N VAL A 75 -0.66 -91.92 -63.31
CA VAL A 75 -0.29 -92.59 -64.57
C VAL A 75 1.03 -92.08 -65.12
N VAL A 76 1.83 -92.99 -65.67
CA VAL A 76 3.04 -92.65 -66.42
C VAL A 76 2.64 -92.15 -67.81
N ARG A 77 3.04 -90.92 -68.13
CA ARG A 77 2.87 -90.31 -69.46
C ARG A 77 4.23 -90.15 -70.16
N ASN A 78 4.25 -90.29 -71.49
CA ASN A 78 5.45 -90.07 -72.30
C ASN A 78 5.67 -88.57 -72.60
N ALA A 79 6.73 -88.23 -73.33
CA ALA A 79 7.07 -86.83 -73.66
C ALA A 79 6.01 -86.10 -74.50
N GLU A 80 5.08 -86.83 -75.12
CA GLU A 80 3.95 -86.31 -75.90
C GLU A 80 2.63 -86.35 -75.10
N ASN A 81 2.71 -86.55 -73.78
CA ASN A 81 1.58 -86.62 -72.83
C ASN A 81 0.61 -87.80 -73.07
N ALA A 82 1.02 -88.83 -73.83
CA ALA A 82 0.26 -90.05 -74.06
C ALA A 82 0.51 -91.10 -72.96
N LEU A 83 -0.50 -91.93 -72.68
CA LEU A 83 -0.46 -92.97 -71.65
C LEU A 83 0.55 -94.08 -72.00
N VAL A 84 1.34 -94.49 -71.01
CA VAL A 84 2.28 -95.62 -71.15
C VAL A 84 1.63 -96.89 -70.58
N TYR A 85 1.62 -97.94 -71.39
CA TYR A 85 1.13 -99.27 -71.01
C TYR A 85 2.30 -100.21 -70.72
N ASP A 86 2.11 -101.15 -69.79
CA ASP A 86 3.05 -102.24 -69.53
C ASP A 86 2.94 -103.34 -70.61
N LYS A 87 3.86 -104.32 -70.60
CA LYS A 87 3.93 -105.42 -71.59
C LYS A 87 2.64 -106.25 -71.70
N VAL A 88 1.83 -106.24 -70.64
CA VAL A 88 0.54 -106.95 -70.56
C VAL A 88 -0.62 -106.08 -71.06
N GLY A 89 -0.42 -104.78 -71.34
CA GLY A 89 -1.47 -103.86 -71.80
C GLY A 89 -2.21 -103.12 -70.68
N GLN A 90 -1.77 -103.25 -69.42
CA GLN A 90 -2.27 -102.46 -68.30
C GLN A 90 -1.56 -101.09 -68.25
N ILE A 91 -2.27 -100.05 -67.82
CA ILE A 91 -1.68 -98.69 -67.69
C ILE A 91 -0.65 -98.69 -66.56
N LYS A 92 0.53 -98.13 -66.83
CA LYS A 92 1.62 -98.06 -65.87
C LYS A 92 1.43 -96.89 -64.91
N LEU A 93 1.50 -97.16 -63.61
CA LEU A 93 1.41 -96.14 -62.55
C LEU A 93 2.78 -95.91 -61.89
N LYS A 94 3.01 -94.70 -61.38
CA LYS A 94 4.13 -94.41 -60.47
C LYS A 94 3.74 -94.71 -59.04
N HIS A 95 3.79 -95.98 -58.66
CA HIS A 95 3.37 -96.40 -57.32
C HIS A 95 4.20 -95.70 -56.23
N GLY A 96 3.51 -95.08 -55.26
CA GLY A 96 4.13 -94.36 -54.15
C GLY A 96 4.38 -92.87 -54.40
N ASP A 97 4.29 -92.42 -55.65
CA ASP A 97 4.42 -91.00 -55.98
C ASP A 97 3.08 -90.26 -55.88
N LEU A 98 3.17 -88.94 -55.72
CA LEU A 98 2.06 -88.00 -55.69
C LEU A 98 2.21 -87.00 -56.84
N GLU A 99 1.13 -86.75 -57.58
CA GLU A 99 1.08 -85.74 -58.65
C GLU A 99 0.03 -84.67 -58.30
N VAL A 100 0.44 -83.41 -58.23
CA VAL A 100 -0.50 -82.28 -58.10
C VAL A 100 -1.05 -81.93 -59.48
N ARG A 101 -2.37 -82.00 -59.65
CA ARG A 101 -3.08 -81.50 -60.84
C ARG A 101 -3.76 -80.18 -60.51
N LEU A 102 -3.51 -79.17 -61.34
CA LEU A 102 -4.14 -77.85 -61.30
C LEU A 102 -5.36 -77.82 -62.23
N GLU A 103 -5.99 -76.66 -62.42
CA GLU A 103 -7.10 -76.46 -63.35
C GLU A 103 -6.78 -77.01 -64.76
N GLN A 104 -7.56 -77.98 -65.20
CA GLN A 104 -7.46 -78.62 -66.52
C GLN A 104 -8.81 -79.18 -66.96
N GLU A 105 -8.91 -79.66 -68.21
CA GLU A 105 -10.14 -80.30 -68.70
C GLU A 105 -10.54 -81.51 -67.83
N PRO A 106 -11.84 -81.77 -67.63
CA PRO A 106 -12.31 -82.86 -66.79
C PRO A 106 -11.68 -84.20 -67.18
N PHE A 107 -11.11 -84.91 -66.21
CA PHE A 107 -10.33 -86.11 -66.47
C PHE A 107 -10.84 -87.32 -65.66
N PRO A 108 -10.76 -88.54 -66.22
CA PRO A 108 -11.09 -89.75 -65.48
C PRO A 108 -9.92 -90.16 -64.56
N LEU A 109 -10.22 -90.90 -63.50
CA LEU A 109 -9.19 -91.63 -62.75
C LEU A 109 -8.92 -92.96 -63.44
N TYR A 110 -7.65 -93.26 -63.69
CA TYR A 110 -7.25 -94.55 -64.23
C TYR A 110 -7.23 -95.63 -63.15
N PRO A 111 -7.39 -96.93 -63.52
CA PRO A 111 -7.40 -98.01 -62.53
C PRO A 111 -6.12 -98.02 -61.66
N GLY A 112 -6.28 -97.75 -60.36
CA GLY A 112 -5.19 -97.68 -59.38
C GLY A 112 -4.69 -96.27 -59.06
N GLU A 113 -5.09 -95.25 -59.83
CA GLU A 113 -4.98 -93.85 -59.39
C GLU A 113 -6.00 -93.60 -58.27
N ILE A 114 -5.56 -92.87 -57.25
CA ILE A 114 -6.40 -92.46 -56.12
C ILE A 114 -6.24 -90.96 -55.97
N ILE A 115 -7.34 -90.22 -55.97
CA ILE A 115 -7.27 -88.78 -55.68
C ILE A 115 -7.00 -88.59 -54.19
N ASP A 116 -5.98 -87.80 -53.89
CA ASP A 116 -5.55 -87.39 -52.58
C ASP A 116 -5.76 -85.86 -52.48
N MET A 117 -6.69 -85.43 -51.64
CA MET A 117 -7.14 -84.05 -51.36
C MET A 117 -8.36 -83.50 -52.11
N GLY A 118 -9.27 -82.86 -51.33
CA GLY A 118 -10.09 -81.77 -51.86
C GLY A 118 -11.45 -81.40 -51.24
N GLU A 119 -12.07 -82.15 -50.32
CA GLU A 119 -13.26 -81.68 -49.56
C GLU A 119 -13.13 -82.03 -48.06
N LYS A 120 -13.88 -81.30 -47.21
CA LYS A 120 -13.80 -81.22 -45.72
C LYS A 120 -13.82 -82.54 -44.90
N SER A 121 -13.70 -83.70 -45.52
CA SER A 121 -13.64 -85.01 -44.85
C SER A 121 -12.80 -86.02 -45.66
N PHE A 122 -11.64 -86.40 -45.14
CA PHE A 122 -10.83 -87.52 -45.63
C PHE A 122 -10.58 -88.53 -44.50
N PHE A 123 -10.45 -89.81 -44.84
CA PHE A 123 -10.14 -90.88 -43.89
C PHE A 123 -8.63 -91.18 -43.91
N LEU A 124 -7.98 -91.11 -42.74
CA LEU A 124 -6.60 -91.57 -42.56
C LEU A 124 -6.51 -93.07 -42.82
N GLN A 125 -5.55 -93.51 -43.63
CA GLN A 125 -5.32 -94.95 -43.86
C GLN A 125 -4.70 -95.61 -42.61
N PRO A 126 -4.79 -96.95 -42.46
CA PRO A 126 -4.18 -97.65 -41.33
C PRO A 126 -2.67 -97.38 -41.27
N GLY A 127 -2.22 -96.72 -40.20
CA GLY A 127 -0.82 -96.35 -39.97
C GLY A 127 -0.49 -94.87 -40.25
N GLU A 128 -1.39 -94.13 -40.92
CA GLU A 128 -1.24 -92.68 -41.10
C GLU A 128 -1.72 -91.92 -39.86
N LYS A 129 -0.96 -90.90 -39.47
CA LYS A 129 -1.30 -89.99 -38.38
C LYS A 129 -1.08 -88.57 -38.87
N LEU A 130 -2.02 -87.68 -38.59
CA LEU A 130 -1.80 -86.25 -38.79
C LEU A 130 -0.78 -85.78 -37.77
N GLU A 131 0.34 -85.23 -38.25
CA GLU A 131 1.40 -84.71 -37.38
C GLU A 131 0.90 -83.56 -36.50
N ALA A 132 0.08 -82.67 -37.07
CA ALA A 132 -0.42 -81.48 -36.38
C ALA A 132 -1.88 -81.14 -36.71
N GLY A 133 -2.71 -82.16 -36.98
CA GLY A 133 -4.14 -82.02 -37.23
C GLY A 133 -4.48 -81.36 -38.58
N ILE A 134 -5.70 -80.82 -38.68
CA ILE A 134 -6.14 -80.00 -39.82
C ILE A 134 -5.70 -78.56 -39.53
N GLN A 135 -4.89 -77.98 -40.41
CA GLN A 135 -4.39 -76.61 -40.29
C GLN A 135 -5.02 -75.72 -41.34
N ASP A 136 -5.32 -74.47 -40.97
CA ASP A 136 -5.82 -73.45 -41.89
C ASP A 136 -4.68 -72.86 -42.73
N VAL A 137 -4.98 -72.46 -43.97
CA VAL A 137 -4.04 -71.78 -44.87
C VAL A 137 -3.67 -70.41 -44.29
N TYR A 138 -2.39 -70.03 -44.39
CA TYR A 138 -1.96 -68.69 -43.98
C TYR A 138 -2.33 -67.65 -45.03
N VAL A 139 -3.41 -66.92 -44.79
CA VAL A 139 -3.79 -65.75 -45.60
C VAL A 139 -3.08 -64.53 -45.05
N LEU A 140 -2.10 -63.99 -45.79
CA LEU A 140 -1.34 -62.80 -45.41
C LEU A 140 -1.95 -61.57 -46.06
N SER A 141 -2.23 -60.54 -45.24
CA SER A 141 -2.59 -59.21 -45.72
C SER A 141 -1.35 -58.39 -46.13
N GLU A 142 -1.54 -57.25 -46.79
CA GLU A 142 -0.43 -56.35 -47.21
C GLU A 142 0.47 -55.89 -46.04
N THR A 143 -0.07 -55.87 -44.82
CA THR A 143 0.64 -55.46 -43.60
C THR A 143 1.21 -56.65 -42.80
N GLU A 144 1.08 -57.87 -43.31
CA GLU A 144 1.53 -59.09 -42.65
C GLU A 144 2.64 -59.77 -43.45
N GLY A 145 3.55 -60.42 -42.72
CA GLY A 145 4.59 -61.24 -43.31
C GLY A 145 4.90 -62.45 -42.44
N LEU A 146 5.46 -63.49 -43.06
CA LEU A 146 5.94 -64.68 -42.37
C LEU A 146 7.45 -64.77 -42.52
N ILE A 147 8.16 -64.93 -41.40
CA ILE A 147 9.57 -65.30 -41.40
C ILE A 147 9.65 -66.82 -41.37
N LEU A 148 10.30 -67.38 -42.38
CA LEU A 148 10.45 -68.80 -42.62
C LEU A 148 11.90 -69.24 -42.38
N LYS A 149 12.08 -70.52 -42.08
CA LYS A 149 13.38 -71.18 -41.96
C LYS A 149 13.35 -72.50 -42.71
N ALA A 150 14.35 -72.74 -43.55
CA ALA A 150 14.52 -74.04 -44.18
C ALA A 150 15.03 -75.07 -43.16
N ARG A 151 14.33 -76.19 -43.02
CA ARG A 151 14.80 -77.37 -42.27
C ARG A 151 15.72 -78.23 -43.12
N GLU A 152 15.37 -78.39 -44.39
CA GLU A 152 16.11 -79.17 -45.37
C GLU A 152 16.41 -78.34 -46.63
N GLN A 153 17.30 -78.84 -47.49
CA GLN A 153 17.61 -78.17 -48.76
C GLN A 153 16.47 -78.41 -49.75
N PHE A 154 15.88 -77.34 -50.29
CA PHE A 154 14.84 -77.46 -51.32
C PHE A 154 14.90 -76.29 -52.31
N GLN A 155 14.21 -76.46 -53.44
CA GLN A 155 14.08 -75.42 -54.45
C GLN A 155 12.78 -74.64 -54.23
N ASP A 156 12.91 -73.40 -53.76
CA ASP A 156 11.80 -72.51 -53.48
C ASP A 156 11.21 -72.00 -54.80
N THR A 157 10.01 -72.47 -55.12
CA THR A 157 9.25 -72.08 -56.32
C THR A 157 8.34 -70.88 -56.06
N SER A 158 8.27 -70.38 -54.82
CA SER A 158 7.46 -69.20 -54.47
C SER A 158 8.05 -67.89 -55.00
N GLU A 159 9.36 -67.85 -55.26
CA GLU A 159 10.05 -66.72 -55.87
C GLU A 159 10.41 -67.00 -57.34
N THR A 160 10.31 -65.99 -58.20
CA THR A 160 10.72 -66.07 -59.61
C THR A 160 11.93 -65.15 -59.84
N PRO A 161 13.12 -65.67 -60.19
CA PRO A 161 13.46 -67.07 -60.47
C PRO A 161 13.53 -67.97 -59.22
N PRO A 162 13.35 -69.30 -59.36
CA PRO A 162 13.39 -70.24 -58.23
C PRO A 162 14.73 -70.19 -57.49
N VAL A 163 14.67 -70.11 -56.16
CA VAL A 163 15.85 -69.96 -55.29
C VAL A 163 16.14 -71.26 -54.57
N THR A 164 17.38 -71.74 -54.63
CA THR A 164 17.81 -72.90 -53.81
C THR A 164 18.05 -72.43 -52.37
N ARG A 165 17.24 -72.93 -51.43
CA ARG A 165 17.39 -72.63 -50.00
C ARG A 165 18.16 -73.75 -49.31
N ASN A 166 19.17 -73.39 -48.52
CA ASN A 166 19.93 -74.34 -47.71
C ASN A 166 19.35 -74.47 -46.30
N PRO A 167 19.60 -75.60 -45.60
CA PRO A 167 19.18 -75.77 -44.22
C PRO A 167 19.65 -74.60 -43.32
N GLY A 168 18.71 -74.00 -42.61
CA GLY A 168 18.96 -72.84 -41.73
C GLY A 168 18.80 -71.47 -42.39
N ASP A 169 18.68 -71.40 -43.71
CA ASP A 169 18.38 -70.14 -44.41
C ASP A 169 17.04 -69.59 -43.92
N ARG A 170 17.03 -68.28 -43.66
CA ARG A 170 15.83 -67.54 -43.26
C ARG A 170 15.45 -66.56 -44.34
N TRP A 171 14.17 -66.54 -44.69
CA TRP A 171 13.61 -65.54 -45.59
C TRP A 171 12.24 -65.06 -45.10
N MET A 172 11.74 -63.97 -45.67
CA MET A 172 10.45 -63.42 -45.32
C MET A 172 9.55 -63.33 -46.55
N ILE A 173 8.33 -63.85 -46.43
CA ILE A 173 7.26 -63.67 -47.40
C ILE A 173 6.36 -62.53 -46.91
N LYS A 174 6.13 -61.54 -47.78
CA LYS A 174 5.21 -60.42 -47.52
C LYS A 174 3.88 -60.69 -48.21
N GLY A 175 2.77 -60.31 -47.56
CA GLY A 175 1.47 -60.31 -48.24
C GLY A 175 1.36 -59.20 -49.29
N PRO A 176 0.26 -59.18 -50.07
CA PRO A 176 -0.90 -60.07 -49.95
C PRO A 176 -0.68 -61.40 -50.67
N THR A 177 -0.69 -62.51 -49.94
CA THR A 177 -0.58 -63.87 -50.52
C THR A 177 -1.16 -64.92 -49.60
N GLU A 178 -1.66 -66.00 -50.19
CA GLU A 178 -1.94 -67.24 -49.47
C GLU A 178 -0.66 -68.08 -49.44
N TYR A 179 -0.33 -68.63 -48.28
CA TYR A 179 0.89 -69.44 -48.11
C TYR A 179 0.56 -70.76 -47.41
N ILE A 180 0.97 -71.85 -48.03
CA ILE A 180 0.92 -73.19 -47.48
C ILE A 180 2.37 -73.64 -47.29
N PRO A 181 2.84 -73.86 -46.04
CA PRO A 181 4.22 -74.23 -45.80
C PRO A 181 4.52 -75.64 -46.36
N PRO A 182 5.56 -75.79 -47.20
CA PRO A 182 6.09 -77.11 -47.56
C PRO A 182 6.66 -77.85 -46.35
N THR A 183 6.76 -79.17 -46.43
CA THR A 183 7.28 -80.03 -45.34
C THR A 183 8.70 -79.64 -44.90
N GLU A 184 9.50 -79.11 -45.82
CA GLU A 184 10.89 -78.70 -45.62
C GLU A 184 11.01 -77.33 -44.92
N VAL A 185 9.91 -76.60 -44.72
CA VAL A 185 9.91 -75.23 -44.22
C VAL A 185 9.23 -75.11 -42.85
N GLU A 186 9.89 -74.40 -41.95
CA GLU A 186 9.37 -74.05 -40.64
C GLU A 186 8.99 -72.56 -40.57
N ILE A 187 7.80 -72.27 -40.06
CA ILE A 187 7.37 -70.90 -39.79
C ILE A 187 7.94 -70.49 -38.43
N ILE A 188 8.78 -69.45 -38.41
CA ILE A 188 9.38 -68.95 -37.16
C ILE A 188 8.43 -67.99 -36.47
N ILE A 189 8.10 -66.87 -37.13
CA ILE A 189 7.36 -65.74 -36.56
C ILE A 189 6.47 -65.12 -37.63
N LYS A 190 5.22 -64.82 -37.26
CA LYS A 190 4.36 -63.92 -38.01
C LYS A 190 4.68 -62.46 -37.63
N ARG A 191 5.03 -61.65 -38.62
CA ARG A 191 5.37 -60.23 -38.47
C ARG A 191 4.22 -59.36 -38.94
N TYR A 192 4.09 -58.22 -38.28
CA TYR A 192 3.15 -57.16 -38.63
C TYR A 192 3.94 -55.90 -38.97
N ALA A 193 3.44 -55.13 -39.93
CA ALA A 193 3.96 -53.81 -40.22
C ALA A 193 3.63 -52.85 -39.07
N ILE A 194 4.63 -52.12 -38.60
CA ILE A 194 4.48 -51.14 -37.52
C ILE A 194 4.17 -49.79 -38.18
N ALA A 195 2.98 -49.25 -37.92
CA ALA A 195 2.63 -47.90 -38.37
C ALA A 195 3.44 -46.88 -37.56
N LEU A 196 4.18 -46.01 -38.25
CA LEU A 196 4.99 -44.95 -37.65
C LEU A 196 4.57 -43.61 -38.26
N ASP A 197 4.18 -42.67 -37.40
CA ASP A 197 3.95 -41.28 -37.78
C ASP A 197 5.28 -40.52 -38.00
N ASP A 198 5.23 -39.31 -38.56
CA ASP A 198 6.41 -38.47 -38.83
C ASP A 198 7.20 -38.12 -37.54
N ASN A 199 6.51 -38.04 -36.40
CA ASN A 199 7.10 -37.76 -35.10
C ASN A 199 7.46 -39.02 -34.30
N GLU A 200 7.23 -40.20 -34.86
CA GLU A 200 7.51 -41.49 -34.24
C GLU A 200 8.57 -42.26 -35.02
N GLY A 201 9.26 -43.15 -34.30
CA GLY A 201 10.24 -44.01 -34.92
C GLY A 201 10.57 -45.21 -34.07
N ILE A 202 11.32 -46.14 -34.64
CA ILE A 202 11.83 -47.34 -33.97
C ILE A 202 13.31 -47.51 -34.28
N TYR A 203 14.05 -48.09 -33.35
CA TYR A 203 15.40 -48.54 -33.60
C TYR A 203 15.41 -49.99 -34.07
N VAL A 204 16.06 -50.21 -35.20
CA VAL A 204 16.19 -51.52 -35.82
C VAL A 204 17.66 -51.89 -35.87
N ARG A 205 17.98 -53.09 -35.34
CA ARG A 205 19.31 -53.69 -35.43
C ARG A 205 19.29 -54.82 -36.42
N ASN A 206 20.27 -54.81 -37.33
CA ASN A 206 20.48 -55.92 -38.23
C ASN A 206 21.31 -57.02 -37.51
N ILE A 207 20.78 -58.25 -37.46
CA ILE A 207 21.36 -59.38 -36.73
C ILE A 207 22.69 -59.83 -37.36
N LYS A 208 22.81 -59.75 -38.69
CA LYS A 208 24.01 -60.19 -39.42
C LYS A 208 25.16 -59.18 -39.35
N SER A 209 24.86 -57.90 -39.57
CA SER A 209 25.87 -56.82 -39.62
C SER A 209 26.07 -56.12 -38.28
N GLY A 210 25.15 -56.28 -37.33
CA GLY A 210 25.11 -55.54 -36.07
C GLY A 210 24.77 -54.05 -36.23
N HIS A 211 24.51 -53.58 -37.46
CA HIS A 211 24.23 -52.17 -37.72
C HIS A 211 22.87 -51.76 -37.14
N ILE A 212 22.86 -50.66 -36.40
CA ILE A 212 21.65 -50.10 -35.78
C ILE A 212 21.30 -48.81 -36.50
N ARG A 213 20.02 -48.65 -36.85
CA ARG A 213 19.48 -47.45 -37.50
C ARG A 213 18.14 -47.05 -36.91
N LEU A 214 17.84 -45.77 -37.00
CA LEU A 214 16.53 -45.20 -36.70
C LEU A 214 15.68 -45.20 -37.98
N ILE A 215 14.42 -45.64 -37.87
CA ILE A 215 13.43 -45.60 -38.94
C ILE A 215 12.22 -44.81 -38.41
N SER A 216 11.75 -43.81 -39.17
CA SER A 216 10.68 -42.88 -38.78
C SER A 216 9.80 -42.48 -39.97
N GLY A 217 8.57 -42.00 -39.71
CA GLY A 217 7.68 -41.37 -40.70
C GLY A 217 7.06 -42.26 -41.78
N SER A 218 7.25 -43.57 -41.69
CA SER A 218 6.61 -44.51 -42.62
C SER A 218 6.36 -45.85 -41.96
N THR A 219 5.25 -46.49 -42.36
CA THR A 219 4.94 -47.85 -41.92
C THR A 219 6.08 -48.79 -42.29
N TYR A 220 6.66 -49.44 -41.30
CA TYR A 220 7.85 -50.28 -41.48
C TYR A 220 7.61 -51.70 -40.96
N MET A 221 7.97 -52.69 -41.77
CA MET A 221 7.96 -54.10 -41.40
C MET A 221 9.40 -54.59 -41.27
N LEU A 222 9.74 -55.17 -40.12
CA LEU A 222 11.07 -55.73 -39.88
C LEU A 222 11.34 -56.90 -40.84
N ASN A 223 12.52 -56.88 -41.45
CA ASN A 223 12.98 -57.98 -42.30
C ASN A 223 13.44 -59.21 -41.47
N GLN A 224 13.74 -60.31 -42.16
CA GLN A 224 14.20 -61.58 -41.54
C GLN A 224 15.48 -61.44 -40.70
N ASP A 225 16.34 -60.48 -41.04
CA ASP A 225 17.64 -60.22 -40.42
C ASP A 225 17.59 -59.00 -39.51
N GLU A 226 16.39 -58.53 -39.15
CA GLU A 226 16.17 -57.34 -38.35
C GLU A 226 15.44 -57.66 -37.04
N GLU A 227 15.90 -57.03 -35.97
CA GLU A 227 15.25 -57.06 -34.66
C GLU A 227 15.06 -55.64 -34.13
N LEU A 228 14.07 -55.48 -33.26
CA LEU A 228 13.86 -54.24 -32.52
C LEU A 228 15.00 -54.09 -31.50
N TRP A 229 15.60 -52.91 -31.44
CA TRP A 229 16.69 -52.62 -30.51
C TRP A 229 16.27 -51.60 -29.46
N VAL A 230 16.53 -51.90 -28.20
CA VAL A 230 16.24 -51.01 -27.09
C VAL A 230 17.47 -50.14 -26.83
N LYS A 231 17.28 -48.82 -26.92
CA LYS A 231 18.33 -47.85 -26.60
C LYS A 231 18.37 -47.61 -25.09
N GLU A 232 19.49 -47.95 -24.47
CA GLU A 232 19.73 -47.66 -23.06
C GLU A 232 20.14 -46.20 -22.87
N LEU A 233 19.50 -45.53 -21.90
CA LEU A 233 19.84 -44.17 -21.49
C LEU A 233 20.35 -44.17 -20.04
N PRO A 234 21.21 -43.21 -19.67
CA PRO A 234 21.52 -42.96 -18.27
C PRO A 234 20.25 -42.67 -17.48
N GLN A 235 20.14 -43.24 -16.28
CA GLN A 235 18.94 -43.12 -15.43
C GLN A 235 18.51 -41.66 -15.21
N GLN A 236 19.46 -40.74 -15.03
CA GLN A 236 19.16 -39.33 -14.81
C GLN A 236 18.51 -38.67 -16.04
N VAL A 237 18.90 -39.08 -17.25
CA VAL A 237 18.32 -38.57 -18.50
C VAL A 237 16.92 -39.14 -18.70
N GLU A 238 16.73 -40.42 -18.41
CA GLU A 238 15.42 -41.06 -18.48
C GLU A 238 14.42 -40.46 -17.48
N GLU A 239 14.86 -40.17 -16.26
CA GLU A 239 14.06 -39.44 -15.26
C GLU A 239 13.65 -38.05 -15.78
N LEU A 240 14.55 -37.30 -16.39
CA LEU A 240 14.27 -35.96 -16.94
C LEU A 240 13.33 -35.99 -18.16
N LEU A 241 13.42 -37.03 -19.00
CA LEU A 241 12.50 -37.22 -20.13
C LEU A 241 11.10 -37.59 -19.64
N ASN A 242 10.99 -38.52 -18.68
CA ASN A 242 9.72 -39.00 -18.16
C ASN A 242 8.99 -37.98 -17.30
N GLN A 243 9.70 -37.00 -16.72
CA GLN A 243 9.09 -35.92 -15.95
C GLN A 243 8.14 -35.07 -16.80
N GLY A 244 8.28 -35.06 -18.15
CA GLY A 244 7.38 -34.32 -19.06
C GLY A 244 7.28 -32.82 -18.76
N HIS A 245 8.19 -32.31 -17.94
CA HIS A 245 8.14 -30.99 -17.34
C HIS A 245 8.56 -29.96 -18.38
N ASP A 246 7.68 -29.00 -18.68
CA ASP A 246 8.06 -27.88 -19.52
C ASP A 246 8.96 -26.93 -18.70
N PRO A 247 10.26 -26.79 -19.04
CA PRO A 247 11.19 -25.94 -18.30
C PRO A 247 10.77 -24.46 -18.24
N LEU A 248 9.87 -24.02 -19.13
CA LEU A 248 9.32 -22.67 -19.14
C LEU A 248 8.06 -22.55 -18.26
N SER A 249 7.08 -23.44 -18.47
CA SER A 249 5.75 -23.35 -17.84
C SER A 249 5.75 -23.78 -16.36
N ASP A 250 6.59 -24.74 -15.97
CA ASP A 250 6.49 -25.41 -14.66
C ASP A 250 7.51 -24.90 -13.61
N ARG A 251 8.14 -23.74 -13.84
CA ARG A 251 9.17 -23.17 -12.94
C ARG A 251 8.73 -22.97 -11.48
N GLY A 252 7.43 -22.78 -11.23
CA GLY A 252 6.87 -22.68 -9.88
C GLY A 252 6.64 -24.02 -9.19
N SER A 253 6.60 -25.12 -9.95
CA SER A 253 6.27 -26.47 -9.47
C SER A 253 7.49 -27.25 -8.96
N TRP A 254 8.71 -26.74 -9.20
CA TRP A 254 9.98 -27.34 -8.75
C TRP A 254 10.02 -27.64 -7.24
N ARG A 255 9.32 -26.84 -6.41
CA ARG A 255 9.21 -27.07 -4.96
C ARG A 255 8.13 -28.10 -4.57
N MET A 256 7.07 -28.26 -5.36
CA MET A 256 5.98 -29.22 -5.08
C MET A 256 6.31 -30.63 -5.59
N ALA A 257 7.11 -30.76 -6.65
CA ALA A 257 7.50 -32.05 -7.22
C ALA A 257 8.41 -32.89 -6.28
N ARG A 258 9.21 -32.25 -5.41
CA ARG A 258 10.05 -32.96 -4.42
C ARG A 258 9.25 -33.76 -3.39
N GLY A 259 7.96 -33.44 -3.19
CA GLY A 259 7.10 -34.10 -2.21
C GLY A 259 6.13 -35.13 -2.79
N VAL A 260 5.76 -35.02 -4.07
CA VAL A 260 4.65 -35.82 -4.65
C VAL A 260 5.10 -36.72 -5.81
N ALA A 261 6.19 -36.40 -6.52
CA ALA A 261 6.63 -37.16 -7.70
C ALA A 261 7.52 -38.38 -7.38
N ALA A 262 7.91 -38.59 -6.12
CA ALA A 262 8.53 -39.86 -5.71
C ALA A 262 7.49 -40.99 -5.57
N ALA A 263 6.20 -40.67 -5.61
CA ALA A 263 5.10 -41.61 -5.40
C ALA A 263 4.25 -41.78 -6.68
N GLN A 264 4.88 -42.20 -7.78
CA GLN A 264 4.28 -43.01 -8.87
C GLN A 264 5.23 -43.12 -10.07
N VAL A 265 6.48 -43.54 -9.86
CA VAL A 265 7.15 -44.29 -10.95
C VAL A 265 6.54 -45.69 -10.93
N LYS A 266 5.33 -45.82 -11.47
CA LYS A 266 4.85 -47.13 -11.90
C LYS A 266 5.89 -47.56 -12.95
N GLN A 267 6.74 -48.53 -12.59
CA GLN A 267 7.47 -49.32 -13.57
C GLN A 267 6.41 -49.98 -14.46
N LYS A 268 5.98 -49.25 -15.49
CA LYS A 268 5.27 -49.84 -16.61
C LYS A 268 6.34 -50.75 -17.21
N THR A 269 6.18 -52.05 -17.05
CA THR A 269 6.95 -53.04 -17.79
C THR A 269 6.77 -52.68 -19.27
N ARG A 270 7.74 -51.95 -19.84
CA ARG A 270 7.75 -51.62 -21.26
C ARG A 270 7.69 -52.96 -21.98
N SER A 271 6.72 -53.15 -22.87
CA SER A 271 6.84 -54.22 -23.86
C SER A 271 8.14 -54.00 -24.64
N GLU A 272 8.73 -55.07 -25.20
CA GLU A 272 9.93 -54.95 -26.05
C GLU A 272 9.73 -53.90 -27.17
N GLU A 273 8.49 -53.78 -27.66
CA GLU A 273 8.07 -52.76 -28.65
C GLU A 273 8.08 -51.33 -28.10
N ASP A 274 7.64 -51.11 -26.85
CA ASP A 274 7.70 -49.78 -26.22
C ASP A 274 9.13 -49.37 -25.87
N GLY A 275 10.01 -50.33 -25.59
CA GLY A 275 11.44 -50.07 -25.34
C GLY A 275 12.23 -49.72 -26.60
N ALA A 276 11.79 -50.21 -27.77
CA ALA A 276 12.47 -49.99 -29.04
C ALA A 276 12.04 -48.71 -29.79
N LYS A 277 11.08 -47.96 -29.23
CA LYS A 277 10.66 -46.66 -29.77
C LYS A 277 11.80 -45.64 -29.74
N ALA A 278 11.81 -44.79 -30.75
CA ALA A 278 12.73 -43.67 -30.85
C ALA A 278 12.55 -42.76 -29.63
N ILE A 279 13.67 -42.35 -29.04
CA ILE A 279 13.66 -41.41 -27.93
C ILE A 279 13.49 -40.03 -28.52
N THR A 280 12.35 -39.42 -28.24
CA THR A 280 11.99 -38.09 -28.73
C THR A 280 11.96 -37.08 -27.59
N LEU A 281 12.33 -35.84 -27.88
CA LEU A 281 12.22 -34.72 -26.97
C LEU A 281 11.71 -33.51 -27.74
N ARG A 282 10.57 -32.97 -27.30
CA ARG A 282 10.08 -31.70 -27.82
C ARG A 282 10.84 -30.56 -27.15
N VAL A 283 11.63 -29.82 -27.93
CA VAL A 283 12.38 -28.68 -27.37
C VAL A 283 11.40 -27.53 -27.15
N PRO A 284 11.32 -26.97 -25.93
CA PRO A 284 10.44 -25.83 -25.64
C PRO A 284 10.79 -24.61 -26.49
N HIS A 285 9.85 -23.70 -26.64
CA HIS A 285 10.13 -22.40 -27.25
C HIS A 285 11.25 -21.71 -26.49
N ASN A 286 12.14 -21.05 -27.25
CA ASN A 286 13.22 -20.27 -26.68
C ASN A 286 14.18 -21.09 -25.79
N ALA A 287 14.34 -22.37 -26.16
CA ALA A 287 15.29 -23.28 -25.56
C ALA A 287 16.16 -23.91 -26.64
N ALA A 288 17.30 -24.45 -26.22
CA ALA A 288 18.18 -25.24 -27.06
C ALA A 288 18.54 -26.55 -26.34
N VAL A 289 18.72 -27.62 -27.10
CA VAL A 289 19.23 -28.90 -26.60
C VAL A 289 20.49 -29.24 -27.35
N GLN A 290 21.50 -29.70 -26.61
CA GLN A 290 22.72 -30.25 -27.19
C GLN A 290 22.65 -31.77 -27.21
N ILE A 291 23.00 -32.34 -28.36
CA ILE A 291 23.05 -33.76 -28.62
C ILE A 291 24.45 -34.09 -29.05
N TYR A 292 25.04 -35.12 -28.44
CA TYR A 292 26.37 -35.59 -28.76
C TYR A 292 26.30 -36.93 -29.49
N ASP A 293 26.81 -36.99 -30.71
CA ASP A 293 26.99 -38.23 -31.47
C ASP A 293 28.33 -38.86 -31.09
N TYR A 294 28.29 -40.04 -30.44
CA TYR A 294 29.47 -40.76 -29.99
C TYR A 294 30.26 -41.40 -31.14
N LYS A 295 29.61 -41.73 -32.25
CA LYS A 295 30.23 -42.36 -33.41
C LYS A 295 30.95 -41.33 -34.27
N GLN A 296 30.32 -40.19 -34.52
CA GLN A 296 30.92 -39.09 -35.28
C GLN A 296 31.78 -38.15 -34.42
N LYS A 297 31.68 -38.26 -33.09
CA LYS A 297 32.35 -37.36 -32.11
C LYS A 297 32.04 -35.89 -32.36
N ARG A 298 30.78 -35.60 -32.72
CA ARG A 298 30.31 -34.24 -33.01
C ARG A 298 29.07 -33.95 -32.18
N SER A 299 28.97 -32.74 -31.67
CA SER A 299 27.73 -32.24 -31.08
C SER A 299 26.93 -31.44 -32.10
N ARG A 300 25.61 -31.60 -32.07
CA ARG A 300 24.67 -30.73 -32.76
C ARG A 300 23.74 -30.10 -31.74
N VAL A 301 23.38 -28.85 -31.99
CA VAL A 301 22.47 -28.08 -31.14
C VAL A 301 21.19 -27.86 -31.92
N ILE A 302 20.07 -28.15 -31.28
CA ILE A 302 18.74 -27.98 -31.88
C ILE A 302 17.99 -26.93 -31.07
N PHE A 303 17.42 -25.96 -31.79
CA PHE A 303 16.65 -24.87 -31.21
C PHE A 303 15.16 -25.23 -31.23
N GLY A 304 14.44 -24.86 -30.17
CA GLY A 304 12.99 -25.03 -30.13
C GLY A 304 12.25 -24.05 -31.05
N PRO A 305 11.01 -24.37 -31.46
CA PRO A 305 10.13 -25.42 -30.91
C PRO A 305 10.15 -26.76 -31.67
N ASP A 306 11.31 -27.20 -32.15
CA ASP A 306 11.42 -28.43 -32.95
C ASP A 306 11.41 -29.69 -32.07
N LEU A 307 10.88 -30.79 -32.65
CA LEU A 307 10.95 -32.12 -32.04
C LEU A 307 12.24 -32.82 -32.49
N VAL A 308 12.95 -33.35 -31.51
CA VAL A 308 14.22 -34.04 -31.71
C VAL A 308 14.02 -35.52 -31.55
N MET A 309 14.51 -36.31 -32.51
CA MET A 309 14.67 -37.76 -32.39
C MET A 309 16.16 -38.10 -32.30
N LEU A 310 16.56 -38.87 -31.28
CA LEU A 310 17.94 -39.31 -31.14
C LEU A 310 18.27 -40.40 -32.16
N ALA A 311 19.45 -40.31 -32.77
CA ALA A 311 20.03 -41.43 -33.50
C ALA A 311 20.56 -42.51 -32.53
N PRO A 312 20.82 -43.75 -33.00
CA PRO A 312 21.30 -44.85 -32.17
C PRO A 312 22.58 -44.54 -31.37
N ASP A 313 23.48 -43.76 -31.95
CA ASP A 313 24.77 -43.39 -31.34
C ASP A 313 24.76 -42.01 -30.66
N GLU A 314 23.61 -41.33 -30.63
CA GLU A 314 23.46 -39.99 -30.04
C GLU A 314 22.97 -40.02 -28.59
N GLN A 315 23.40 -39.09 -27.76
CA GLN A 315 22.81 -38.88 -26.42
C GLN A 315 22.57 -37.40 -26.14
N PHE A 316 21.58 -37.13 -25.29
CA PHE A 316 21.37 -35.79 -24.76
C PHE A 316 22.50 -35.40 -23.80
N THR A 317 23.00 -34.18 -23.94
CA THR A 317 23.93 -33.60 -22.97
C THR A 317 23.14 -33.07 -21.78
N GLN A 318 23.33 -33.67 -20.61
CA GLN A 318 22.72 -33.19 -19.37
C GLN A 318 23.42 -31.92 -18.88
N LEU A 319 22.62 -30.89 -18.58
CA LEU A 319 23.07 -29.67 -17.93
C LEU A 319 22.86 -29.75 -16.42
N SER A 320 23.83 -29.22 -15.67
CA SER A 320 23.81 -29.16 -14.22
C SER A 320 24.06 -27.72 -13.79
N LEU A 321 22.98 -27.00 -13.51
CA LEU A 321 22.98 -25.57 -13.25
C LEU A 321 22.89 -25.27 -11.75
N SER A 322 23.47 -24.14 -11.36
CA SER A 322 23.37 -23.59 -10.01
C SER A 322 21.94 -23.15 -9.69
N GLY A 323 21.43 -23.59 -8.54
CA GLY A 323 20.09 -23.26 -8.02
C GLY A 323 20.14 -22.68 -6.61
N ASP A 324 18.97 -22.49 -5.99
CA ASP A 324 18.79 -21.93 -4.64
C ASP A 324 19.26 -20.46 -4.45
N LYS A 325 19.07 -19.98 -3.20
CA LYS A 325 19.42 -18.67 -2.64
C LYS A 325 20.00 -18.89 -1.23
N PRO A 326 21.31 -18.73 -0.98
CA PRO A 326 22.38 -18.41 -1.93
C PRO A 326 22.60 -19.51 -2.97
N LYS A 327 23.22 -19.16 -4.11
CA LYS A 327 23.46 -20.10 -5.21
C LYS A 327 24.33 -21.29 -4.78
N ARG A 328 23.85 -22.49 -5.08
CA ARG A 328 24.56 -23.77 -4.87
C ARG A 328 24.72 -24.49 -6.21
N PRO A 329 25.90 -25.04 -6.52
CA PRO A 329 26.15 -25.76 -7.76
C PRO A 329 25.34 -27.07 -7.81
N ASN A 330 25.06 -27.54 -9.03
CA ASN A 330 24.44 -28.85 -9.31
C ASN A 330 23.06 -29.10 -8.69
N VAL A 331 22.27 -28.04 -8.45
CA VAL A 331 20.92 -28.17 -7.90
C VAL A 331 19.89 -28.45 -8.99
N ILE A 332 20.00 -27.74 -10.12
CA ILE A 332 19.05 -27.84 -11.23
C ILE A 332 19.65 -28.75 -12.29
N LYS A 333 18.99 -29.86 -12.61
CA LYS A 333 19.36 -30.76 -13.69
C LYS A 333 18.34 -30.63 -14.81
N THR A 334 18.78 -30.39 -16.03
CA THR A 334 17.90 -30.18 -17.19
C THR A 334 18.57 -30.67 -18.47
N LEU A 335 17.77 -31.04 -19.47
CA LEU A 335 18.25 -31.36 -20.82
C LEU A 335 18.20 -30.13 -21.75
N CYS A 336 17.30 -29.19 -21.47
CA CYS A 336 17.11 -27.98 -22.26
C CYS A 336 17.81 -26.79 -21.59
N LEU A 337 18.60 -26.05 -22.37
CA LEU A 337 19.13 -24.73 -22.03
C LEU A 337 18.09 -23.68 -22.40
N LEU A 338 17.66 -22.89 -21.43
CA LEU A 338 16.74 -21.78 -21.67
C LEU A 338 17.54 -20.57 -22.18
N LEU A 339 17.12 -20.02 -23.32
CA LEU A 339 17.85 -18.93 -24.00
C LEU A 339 17.47 -17.54 -23.45
N GLY A 340 16.35 -17.41 -22.74
CA GLY A 340 15.87 -16.12 -22.23
C GLY A 340 15.24 -15.24 -23.31
N PRO A 341 14.55 -14.13 -22.99
CA PRO A 341 14.77 -13.33 -21.79
C PRO A 341 14.25 -14.00 -20.53
N ASP A 342 15.11 -14.04 -19.52
CA ASP A 342 14.81 -14.61 -18.22
C ASP A 342 15.58 -13.87 -17.12
N PHE A 343 15.34 -14.22 -15.86
CA PHE A 343 16.07 -13.70 -14.73
C PHE A 343 16.48 -14.80 -13.76
N CYS A 344 17.61 -14.59 -13.08
CA CYS A 344 18.03 -15.43 -11.97
C CYS A 344 18.37 -14.56 -10.76
N THR A 345 18.06 -15.09 -9.58
CA THR A 345 18.24 -14.36 -8.32
C THR A 345 19.30 -15.02 -7.46
N ASP A 346 20.13 -14.23 -6.78
CA ASP A 346 21.19 -14.68 -5.88
C ASP A 346 21.23 -13.83 -4.59
N ILE A 347 21.82 -14.39 -3.54
CA ILE A 347 22.09 -13.70 -2.27
C ILE A 347 23.60 -13.70 -2.07
N ILE A 348 24.18 -12.51 -2.08
CA ILE A 348 25.63 -12.33 -1.90
C ILE A 348 25.90 -11.55 -0.62
N THR A 349 26.88 -12.02 0.16
CA THR A 349 27.41 -11.27 1.28
C THR A 349 28.61 -10.45 0.82
N VAL A 350 28.58 -9.16 1.14
CA VAL A 350 29.62 -8.18 0.80
C VAL A 350 30.07 -7.45 2.06
N GLU A 351 31.26 -6.87 2.01
CA GLU A 351 31.83 -6.06 3.08
C GLU A 351 32.26 -4.71 2.49
N THR A 352 31.96 -3.65 3.22
CA THR A 352 32.29 -2.25 2.87
C THR A 352 33.65 -1.85 3.43
N ALA A 353 34.17 -0.69 3.02
CA ALA A 353 35.47 -0.19 3.48
C ALA A 353 35.54 0.06 5.01
N ASP A 354 34.39 0.34 5.62
CA ASP A 354 34.19 0.51 7.07
C ASP A 354 33.74 -0.78 7.77
N HIS A 355 33.98 -1.95 7.14
CA HIS A 355 33.72 -3.28 7.69
C HIS A 355 32.25 -3.58 8.00
N ALA A 356 31.31 -2.85 7.40
CA ALA A 356 29.89 -3.21 7.51
C ALA A 356 29.58 -4.38 6.55
N ARG A 357 29.15 -5.50 7.12
CA ARG A 357 28.76 -6.71 6.38
C ARG A 357 27.31 -6.60 5.93
N LEU A 358 27.09 -6.69 4.64
CA LEU A 358 25.78 -6.55 4.01
C LEU A 358 25.41 -7.83 3.25
N SER A 359 24.14 -8.20 3.32
CA SER A 359 23.51 -9.22 2.50
C SER A 359 22.73 -8.54 1.40
N LEU A 360 23.12 -8.77 0.15
CA LEU A 360 22.46 -8.23 -1.03
C LEU A 360 21.65 -9.33 -1.70
N GLN A 361 20.35 -9.12 -1.85
CA GLN A 361 19.51 -9.95 -2.70
C GLN A 361 19.41 -9.28 -4.07
N LEU A 362 19.97 -9.94 -5.08
CA LEU A 362 20.07 -9.40 -6.44
C LEU A 362 19.32 -10.29 -7.42
N SER A 363 18.71 -9.67 -8.42
CA SER A 363 18.13 -10.32 -9.59
C SER A 363 18.87 -9.86 -10.83
N TYR A 364 19.30 -10.81 -11.65
CA TYR A 364 20.01 -10.54 -12.89
C TYR A 364 19.08 -10.91 -14.04
N ASN A 365 18.75 -9.95 -14.89
CA ASN A 365 17.99 -10.21 -16.11
C ASN A 365 18.98 -10.53 -17.22
N TRP A 366 18.79 -11.67 -17.89
CA TRP A 366 19.73 -12.22 -18.84
C TRP A 366 19.02 -12.85 -20.05
N TYR A 367 19.75 -12.93 -21.15
CA TYR A 367 19.37 -13.68 -22.35
C TYR A 367 20.63 -14.09 -23.09
N PHE A 368 20.55 -15.13 -23.90
CA PHE A 368 21.59 -15.54 -24.82
C PHE A 368 21.40 -14.84 -26.16
N ASP A 369 22.47 -14.26 -26.69
CA ASP A 369 22.46 -13.69 -28.03
C ASP A 369 22.66 -14.80 -29.07
N VAL A 370 21.59 -15.13 -29.80
CA VAL A 370 21.53 -16.21 -30.80
C VAL A 370 21.28 -15.64 -32.21
N GLY A 371 21.79 -14.43 -32.49
CA GLY A 371 21.66 -13.81 -33.82
C GLY A 371 22.24 -14.66 -34.95
N ASP A 372 23.33 -15.40 -34.69
CA ASP A 372 23.89 -16.38 -35.61
C ASP A 372 23.55 -17.81 -35.16
N LYS A 373 22.81 -18.54 -36.02
CA LYS A 373 22.42 -19.95 -35.80
C LYS A 373 23.38 -20.94 -36.46
N SER A 374 24.58 -20.49 -36.83
CA SER A 374 25.63 -21.39 -37.32
C SER A 374 25.95 -22.49 -36.28
N PRO A 375 26.33 -23.71 -36.71
CA PRO A 375 26.61 -24.80 -35.79
C PRO A 375 27.77 -24.48 -34.82
N GLU A 376 28.73 -23.67 -35.25
CA GLU A 376 29.85 -23.20 -34.41
C GLU A 376 29.38 -22.21 -33.33
N ALA A 377 28.53 -21.25 -33.68
CA ALA A 377 27.96 -20.31 -32.72
C ALA A 377 27.02 -21.02 -31.74
N ALA A 378 26.22 -21.97 -32.21
CA ALA A 378 25.31 -22.75 -31.37
C ALA A 378 26.07 -23.62 -30.35
N ALA A 379 27.21 -24.21 -30.74
CA ALA A 379 28.07 -24.96 -29.82
C ALA A 379 28.63 -24.10 -28.67
N LYS A 380 28.85 -22.79 -28.89
CA LYS A 380 29.32 -21.88 -27.84
C LYS A 380 28.32 -21.74 -26.69
N LEU A 381 27.02 -21.85 -26.93
CA LEU A 381 25.99 -21.75 -25.88
C LEU A 381 26.21 -22.77 -24.75
N PHE A 382 26.77 -23.93 -25.08
CA PHE A 382 27.02 -25.04 -24.17
C PHE A 382 28.48 -25.14 -23.71
N SER A 383 29.34 -24.16 -24.06
CA SER A 383 30.75 -24.16 -23.67
C SER A 383 30.94 -24.05 -22.15
N VAL A 384 30.02 -23.37 -21.48
CA VAL A 384 29.99 -23.17 -20.03
C VAL A 384 28.93 -24.12 -19.43
N PRO A 385 29.34 -25.19 -18.69
CA PRO A 385 28.40 -26.19 -18.18
C PRO A 385 27.37 -25.62 -17.18
N ASP A 386 27.80 -24.69 -16.32
CA ASP A 386 26.96 -24.01 -15.34
C ASP A 386 27.01 -22.49 -15.55
N PHE A 387 26.31 -22.01 -16.58
CA PHE A 387 26.31 -20.59 -16.91
C PHE A 387 25.70 -19.72 -15.79
N ILE A 388 24.72 -20.24 -15.03
CA ILE A 388 24.09 -19.49 -13.92
C ILE A 388 25.10 -19.32 -12.78
N GLY A 389 25.82 -20.39 -12.44
CA GLY A 389 26.86 -20.37 -11.43
C GLY A 389 28.00 -19.43 -11.81
N ASP A 390 28.47 -19.51 -13.06
CA ASP A 390 29.55 -18.63 -13.55
C ASP A 390 29.11 -17.15 -13.61
N LEU A 391 27.90 -16.89 -14.10
CA LEU A 391 27.26 -15.58 -14.07
C LEU A 391 27.24 -14.98 -12.66
N CYS A 392 26.64 -15.70 -11.70
CA CYS A 392 26.50 -15.22 -10.33
C CYS A 392 27.86 -15.05 -9.66
N LYS A 393 28.82 -15.96 -9.91
CA LYS A 393 30.17 -15.89 -9.35
C LYS A 393 30.95 -14.68 -9.88
N ALA A 394 30.91 -14.44 -11.19
CA ALA A 394 31.58 -13.31 -11.83
C ALA A 394 30.99 -11.96 -11.36
N VAL A 395 29.66 -11.86 -11.33
CA VAL A 395 28.95 -10.66 -10.87
C VAL A 395 29.20 -10.41 -9.38
N ALA A 396 29.09 -11.45 -8.54
CA ALA A 396 29.37 -11.34 -7.11
C ALA A 396 30.80 -10.90 -6.83
N SER A 397 31.79 -11.38 -7.60
CA SER A 397 33.18 -10.96 -7.48
C SER A 397 33.36 -9.48 -7.79
N ARG A 398 32.72 -8.97 -8.86
CA ARG A 398 32.79 -7.55 -9.24
C ARG A 398 32.14 -6.64 -8.21
N ILE A 399 30.97 -7.03 -7.70
CA ILE A 399 30.26 -6.28 -6.68
C ILE A 399 31.08 -6.26 -5.39
N ARG A 400 31.58 -7.41 -4.91
CA ARG A 400 32.45 -7.46 -3.72
C ARG A 400 33.66 -6.56 -3.84
N GLY A 401 34.34 -6.59 -5.00
CA GLY A 401 35.52 -5.74 -5.23
C GLY A 401 35.22 -4.24 -5.20
N THR A 402 34.06 -3.82 -5.72
CA THR A 402 33.68 -2.40 -5.75
C THR A 402 33.17 -1.94 -4.39
N VAL A 403 32.35 -2.75 -3.72
CA VAL A 403 31.76 -2.40 -2.41
C VAL A 403 32.83 -2.30 -1.32
N ALA A 404 33.87 -3.14 -1.37
CA ALA A 404 35.00 -3.06 -0.44
C ALA A 404 35.77 -1.73 -0.51
N GLY A 405 35.66 -0.99 -1.61
CA GLY A 405 36.26 0.35 -1.77
C GLY A 405 35.34 1.51 -1.38
N THR A 406 34.08 1.24 -0.99
CA THR A 406 33.07 2.25 -0.66
C THR A 406 32.66 2.15 0.81
N ASN A 407 32.42 3.30 1.45
CA ASN A 407 31.88 3.33 2.81
C ASN A 407 30.39 2.96 2.82
N PHE A 408 29.90 2.45 3.95
CA PHE A 408 28.51 2.04 4.12
C PHE A 408 27.49 3.13 3.80
N ASP A 409 27.66 4.36 4.29
CA ASP A 409 26.67 5.44 4.08
C ASP A 409 26.54 5.83 2.60
N ASP A 410 27.66 5.93 1.89
CA ASP A 410 27.67 6.21 0.44
C ASP A 410 27.06 5.04 -0.33
N PHE A 411 27.40 3.80 0.05
CA PHE A 411 26.79 2.63 -0.54
C PHE A 411 25.28 2.55 -0.28
N HIS A 412 24.80 2.88 0.92
CA HIS A 412 23.38 2.86 1.26
C HIS A 412 22.58 3.87 0.44
N LYS A 413 23.12 5.09 0.22
CA LYS A 413 22.48 6.14 -0.59
C LYS A 413 22.55 5.87 -2.09
N ASN A 414 23.67 5.32 -2.58
CA ASN A 414 23.98 5.19 -4.00
C ASN A 414 24.08 3.73 -4.49
N SER A 415 23.54 2.76 -3.74
CA SER A 415 23.64 1.31 -3.99
C SER A 415 23.31 0.94 -5.44
N ALA A 416 22.21 1.47 -5.98
CA ALA A 416 21.79 1.24 -7.36
C ALA A 416 22.84 1.65 -8.39
N LYS A 417 23.48 2.80 -8.21
CA LYS A 417 24.50 3.31 -9.13
C LYS A 417 25.81 2.51 -8.97
N ILE A 418 26.23 2.22 -7.75
CA ILE A 418 27.47 1.52 -7.45
C ILE A 418 27.42 0.09 -8.00
N ILE A 419 26.35 -0.66 -7.72
CA ILE A 419 26.19 -2.04 -8.21
C ILE A 419 26.12 -2.08 -9.74
N ARG A 420 25.35 -1.20 -10.37
CA ARG A 420 25.28 -1.15 -11.84
C ARG A 420 26.63 -0.82 -12.47
N THR A 421 27.37 0.13 -11.88
CA THR A 421 28.71 0.50 -12.35
C THR A 421 29.69 -0.65 -12.19
N ALA A 422 29.62 -1.38 -11.07
CA ALA A 422 30.45 -2.56 -10.80
C ALA A 422 30.23 -3.69 -11.82
N VAL A 423 28.96 -3.95 -12.18
CA VAL A 423 28.62 -5.04 -13.09
C VAL A 423 28.90 -4.69 -14.54
N PHE A 424 28.31 -3.59 -15.04
CA PHE A 424 28.37 -3.23 -16.45
C PHE A 424 29.66 -2.51 -16.84
N GLY A 425 30.34 -1.88 -15.89
CA GLY A 425 31.46 -0.98 -16.17
C GLY A 425 31.02 0.34 -16.77
N LEU A 426 32.00 1.21 -17.02
CA LEU A 426 31.83 2.52 -17.64
C LEU A 426 32.32 2.48 -19.09
N ASP A 427 31.60 3.16 -19.98
CA ASP A 427 32.05 3.45 -21.34
C ASP A 427 33.08 4.59 -21.36
N GLU A 428 33.68 4.81 -22.55
CA GLU A 428 34.62 5.91 -22.84
C GLU A 428 34.07 7.28 -22.44
N ASN A 429 32.75 7.44 -22.51
CA ASN A 429 32.02 8.65 -22.11
C ASN A 429 31.62 8.68 -20.62
N LYS A 430 32.20 7.82 -19.77
CA LYS A 430 31.87 7.66 -18.33
C LYS A 430 30.39 7.36 -18.04
N LYS A 431 29.65 6.81 -19.01
CA LYS A 431 28.27 6.31 -18.81
C LYS A 431 28.29 4.80 -18.54
N VAL A 432 27.34 4.32 -17.74
CA VAL A 432 27.21 2.88 -17.46
C VAL A 432 26.79 2.16 -18.74
N ARG A 433 27.49 1.08 -19.09
CA ARG A 433 27.13 0.24 -20.25
C ARG A 433 25.72 -0.35 -20.08
N LYS A 434 25.04 -0.57 -21.20
CA LYS A 434 23.67 -1.10 -21.20
C LYS A 434 23.62 -2.61 -20.96
N THR A 435 24.63 -3.34 -21.43
CA THR A 435 24.67 -4.79 -21.35
C THR A 435 26.07 -5.26 -20.94
N PHE A 436 26.11 -6.41 -20.28
CA PHE A 436 27.36 -7.09 -19.94
C PHE A 436 27.37 -8.45 -20.64
N ASN A 437 28.33 -8.67 -21.53
CA ASN A 437 28.43 -9.86 -22.38
C ASN A 437 29.51 -10.82 -21.84
N PHE A 438 29.17 -12.10 -21.73
CA PHE A 438 30.11 -13.20 -21.57
C PHE A 438 30.47 -13.80 -22.95
N PRO A 439 31.68 -13.53 -23.46
CA PRO A 439 32.04 -13.92 -24.84
C PRO A 439 32.20 -15.44 -25.03
N GLN A 440 32.27 -16.21 -23.94
CA GLN A 440 32.46 -17.67 -23.99
C GLN A 440 31.19 -18.40 -24.46
N ASN A 441 30.02 -17.90 -24.05
CA ASN A 441 28.73 -18.52 -24.33
C ASN A 441 27.67 -17.54 -24.87
N ASN A 442 28.06 -16.30 -25.19
CA ASN A 442 27.17 -15.23 -25.66
C ASN A 442 26.03 -14.89 -24.69
N LEU A 443 26.22 -15.12 -23.39
CA LEU A 443 25.26 -14.70 -22.37
C LEU A 443 25.35 -13.19 -22.16
N ASN A 444 24.22 -12.50 -22.28
CA ASN A 444 24.08 -11.07 -22.06
C ASN A 444 23.25 -10.80 -20.80
N ILE A 445 23.80 -10.02 -19.87
CA ILE A 445 23.03 -9.41 -18.78
C ILE A 445 22.47 -8.07 -19.28
N THR A 446 21.17 -7.85 -19.12
CA THR A 446 20.47 -6.60 -19.50
C THR A 446 20.32 -5.64 -18.34
N SER A 447 19.95 -6.15 -17.16
CA SER A 447 19.79 -5.34 -15.97
C SER A 447 20.09 -6.14 -14.71
N VAL A 448 20.41 -5.40 -13.65
CA VAL A 448 20.62 -5.92 -12.30
C VAL A 448 19.67 -5.18 -11.38
N ASP A 449 18.71 -5.91 -10.83
CA ASP A 449 17.68 -5.38 -9.95
C ASP A 449 18.04 -5.74 -8.50
N ILE A 450 18.08 -4.74 -7.63
CA ILE A 450 18.41 -4.91 -6.22
C ILE A 450 17.10 -5.12 -5.47
N GLN A 451 16.86 -6.33 -4.97
CA GLN A 451 15.64 -6.68 -4.25
C GLN A 451 15.71 -6.22 -2.79
N SER A 452 16.84 -6.48 -2.12
CA SER A 452 17.07 -6.00 -0.77
C SER A 452 18.54 -5.82 -0.45
N VAL A 453 18.82 -4.89 0.46
CA VAL A 453 20.16 -4.61 1.02
C VAL A 453 19.98 -4.59 2.52
N GLU A 454 20.48 -5.63 3.20
CA GLU A 454 20.33 -5.77 4.64
C GLU A 454 21.67 -5.91 5.35
N PRO A 455 21.92 -5.18 6.45
CA PRO A 455 23.02 -5.48 7.33
C PRO A 455 22.89 -6.89 7.91
N VAL A 456 23.97 -7.66 7.85
CA VAL A 456 24.07 -9.00 8.44
C VAL A 456 24.14 -8.90 9.96
N ASP A 457 24.87 -7.90 10.47
CA ASP A 457 25.06 -7.71 11.90
C ASP A 457 23.85 -7.01 12.53
N GLN A 458 23.23 -7.67 13.51
CA GLN A 458 22.07 -7.13 14.22
C GLN A 458 22.38 -5.78 14.89
N ARG A 459 23.58 -5.61 15.45
CA ARG A 459 24.01 -4.35 16.09
C ARG A 459 24.01 -3.17 15.12
N THR A 460 24.39 -3.40 13.86
CA THR A 460 24.39 -2.38 12.80
C THR A 460 22.97 -2.02 12.42
N ARG A 461 22.07 -3.01 12.34
CA ARG A 461 20.63 -2.81 12.10
C ARG A 461 19.98 -1.98 13.21
N ASP A 462 20.25 -2.31 14.47
CA ASP A 462 19.72 -1.57 15.63
C ASP A 462 20.24 -0.12 15.65
N SER A 463 21.52 0.07 15.30
CA SER A 463 22.12 1.41 15.17
C SER A 463 21.46 2.25 14.07
N LEU A 464 21.13 1.64 12.93
CA LEU A 464 20.39 2.31 11.85
C LEU A 464 18.96 2.66 12.26
N GLN A 465 18.29 1.77 12.99
CA GLN A 465 16.94 2.04 13.50
C GLN A 465 16.93 3.23 14.47
N LYS A 466 17.93 3.33 15.36
CA LYS A 466 18.12 4.50 16.23
C LYS A 466 18.39 5.77 15.43
N SER A 467 19.20 5.69 14.37
CA SER A 467 19.46 6.85 13.50
C SER A 467 18.19 7.35 12.81
N VAL A 468 17.32 6.45 12.32
CA VAL A 468 16.01 6.81 11.74
C VAL A 468 15.09 7.44 12.79
N GLN A 469 15.05 6.90 14.01
CA GLN A 469 14.26 7.47 15.10
C GLN A 469 14.71 8.89 15.44
N LEU A 470 16.02 9.12 15.56
CA LEU A 470 16.58 10.45 15.79
C LEU A 470 16.28 11.40 14.62
N ALA A 471 16.31 10.93 13.38
CA ALA A 471 15.96 11.76 12.23
C ALA A 471 14.49 12.21 12.28
N ILE A 472 13.56 11.31 12.62
CA ILE A 472 12.14 11.64 12.81
C ILE A 472 11.98 12.63 13.97
N GLU A 473 12.67 12.41 15.09
CA GLU A 473 12.65 13.31 16.24
C GLU A 473 13.14 14.71 15.87
N ILE A 474 14.26 14.83 15.16
CA ILE A 474 14.79 16.11 14.67
C ILE A 474 13.78 16.81 13.75
N THR A 475 13.17 16.08 12.81
CA THR A 475 12.14 16.68 11.93
C THR A 475 10.90 17.13 12.70
N THR A 476 10.51 16.39 13.75
CA THR A 476 9.38 16.73 14.61
C THR A 476 9.69 17.95 15.47
N GLN A 477 10.86 17.99 16.11
CA GLN A 477 11.32 19.14 16.88
C GLN A 477 11.49 20.39 16.00
N SER A 478 11.97 20.22 14.77
CA SER A 478 12.06 21.32 13.80
C SER A 478 10.67 21.85 13.44
N GLN A 479 9.71 20.98 13.15
CA GLN A 479 8.33 21.39 12.87
C GLN A 479 7.69 22.06 14.10
N GLU A 480 7.86 21.50 15.30
CA GLU A 480 7.37 22.07 16.54
C GLU A 480 7.96 23.46 16.79
N ALA A 481 9.27 23.63 16.62
CA ALA A 481 9.93 24.92 16.76
C ALA A 481 9.40 25.94 15.75
N THR A 482 9.19 25.54 14.48
CA THR A 482 8.58 26.45 13.47
C THR A 482 7.15 26.84 13.84
N ALA A 483 6.33 25.91 14.33
CA ALA A 483 4.97 26.20 14.75
C ALA A 483 4.92 27.11 15.99
N ARG A 484 5.81 26.90 16.97
CA ARG A 484 5.96 27.77 18.15
C ARG A 484 6.35 29.18 17.74
N HIS A 485 7.37 29.34 16.88
CA HIS A 485 7.78 30.65 16.40
C HIS A 485 6.67 31.36 15.60
N GLU A 486 5.89 30.62 14.81
CA GLU A 486 4.76 31.22 14.10
C GLU A 486 3.64 31.64 15.06
N ALA A 487 3.39 30.86 16.12
CA ALA A 487 2.44 31.20 17.17
C ALA A 487 2.90 32.45 17.95
N GLU A 488 4.16 32.52 18.36
CA GLU A 488 4.76 33.69 19.03
C GLU A 488 4.69 34.95 18.14
N ARG A 489 4.96 34.81 16.84
CA ARG A 489 4.83 35.93 15.89
C ARG A 489 3.39 36.43 15.83
N ARG A 490 2.40 35.54 15.69
CA ARG A 490 0.98 35.92 15.69
C ARG A 490 0.55 36.55 17.01
N GLU A 491 1.04 36.03 18.14
CA GLU A 491 0.77 36.59 19.45
C GLU A 491 1.32 38.00 19.57
N GLN A 492 2.54 38.25 19.10
CA GLN A 492 3.11 39.60 19.11
C GLN A 492 2.38 40.56 18.17
N GLU A 493 1.99 40.12 16.97
CA GLU A 493 1.14 40.92 16.09
C GLU A 493 -0.19 41.28 16.76
N ALA A 494 -0.83 40.32 17.45
CA ALA A 494 -2.08 40.54 18.17
C ALA A 494 -1.90 41.50 19.37
N ARG A 495 -0.84 41.33 20.17
CA ARG A 495 -0.51 42.22 21.29
C ARG A 495 -0.23 43.64 20.80
N GLY A 496 0.59 43.80 19.77
CA GLY A 496 0.89 45.10 19.18
C GLY A 496 -0.36 45.78 18.61
N ARG A 497 -1.29 45.01 18.03
CA ARG A 497 -2.59 45.53 17.57
C ARG A 497 -3.48 45.96 18.74
N LEU A 498 -3.54 45.18 19.81
CA LEU A 498 -4.34 45.48 21.00
C LEU A 498 -3.80 46.70 21.74
N GLU A 499 -2.49 46.86 21.89
CA GLU A 499 -1.89 48.06 22.48
C GLU A 499 -2.21 49.32 21.65
N ARG A 500 -2.10 49.24 20.33
CA ARG A 500 -2.50 50.34 19.45
C ARG A 500 -3.98 50.70 19.61
N GLN A 501 -4.84 49.68 19.72
CA GLN A 501 -6.26 49.90 19.94
C GLN A 501 -6.52 50.56 21.31
N LYS A 502 -5.88 50.07 22.37
CA LYS A 502 -5.99 50.64 23.71
C LYS A 502 -5.56 52.11 23.76
N ILE A 503 -4.44 52.45 23.11
CA ILE A 503 -3.99 53.84 23.01
C ILE A 503 -5.02 54.68 22.25
N SER A 504 -5.60 54.16 21.17
CA SER A 504 -6.66 54.85 20.43
C SER A 504 -7.88 55.12 21.31
N ASP A 505 -8.33 54.13 22.07
CA ASP A 505 -9.47 54.23 22.98
C ASP A 505 -9.18 55.23 24.12
N GLU A 506 -7.97 55.23 24.68
CA GLU A 506 -7.53 56.20 25.70
C GLU A 506 -7.50 57.64 25.14
N VAL A 507 -7.03 57.82 23.90
CA VAL A 507 -7.04 59.12 23.22
C VAL A 507 -8.46 59.62 23.00
N GLU A 508 -9.39 58.75 22.61
CA GLU A 508 -10.79 59.11 22.43
C GLU A 508 -11.46 59.44 23.76
N ALA A 509 -11.22 58.65 24.80
CA ALA A 509 -11.70 58.92 26.15
C ALA A 509 -11.17 60.27 26.69
N GLU A 510 -9.89 60.60 26.47
CA GLU A 510 -9.32 61.87 26.90
C GLU A 510 -9.85 63.07 26.10
N LYS A 511 -10.21 62.90 24.81
CA LYS A 511 -10.91 63.95 24.04
C LYS A 511 -12.30 64.27 24.63
N GLU A 512 -13.08 63.24 24.94
CA GLU A 512 -14.39 63.42 25.57
C GLU A 512 -14.24 63.98 26.99
N ARG A 513 -13.23 63.52 27.74
CA ARG A 513 -12.91 64.04 29.07
C ARG A 513 -12.56 65.51 29.06
N LYS A 514 -11.77 65.97 28.08
CA LYS A 514 -11.46 67.38 27.87
C LYS A 514 -12.73 68.19 27.66
N SER A 515 -13.63 67.74 26.79
CA SER A 515 -14.91 68.40 26.51
C SER A 515 -15.79 68.49 27.76
N LEU A 516 -15.85 67.40 28.54
CA LEU A 516 -16.57 67.40 29.83
C LEU A 516 -15.93 68.34 30.86
N LEU A 517 -14.61 68.41 30.92
CA LEU A 517 -13.88 69.34 31.78
C LEU A 517 -14.15 70.80 31.39
N GLU A 518 -14.16 71.13 30.09
CA GLU A 518 -14.50 72.47 29.60
C GLU A 518 -15.94 72.86 30.01
N LEU A 519 -16.91 71.95 29.82
CA LEU A 519 -18.28 72.15 30.29
C LEU A 519 -18.34 72.33 31.80
N LYS A 520 -17.61 71.51 32.57
CA LYS A 520 -17.58 71.60 34.04
C LYS A 520 -16.98 72.93 34.52
N VAL A 521 -15.89 73.38 33.90
CA VAL A 521 -15.29 74.69 34.18
C VAL A 521 -16.27 75.81 33.83
N SER A 522 -16.98 75.71 32.72
CA SER A 522 -18.00 76.71 32.35
C SER A 522 -19.15 76.76 33.35
N SER A 523 -19.66 75.60 33.80
CA SER A 523 -20.69 75.52 34.83
C SER A 523 -20.20 76.05 36.18
N MET A 524 -18.98 75.69 36.59
CA MET A 524 -18.36 76.22 37.81
C MET A 524 -18.16 77.73 37.74
N ALA A 525 -17.78 78.28 36.58
CA ALA A 525 -17.65 79.72 36.39
C ALA A 525 -19.02 80.42 36.54
N ILE A 526 -20.07 79.86 35.94
CA ILE A 526 -21.44 80.38 36.07
C ILE A 526 -21.93 80.29 37.52
N GLU A 527 -21.69 79.16 38.19
CA GLU A 527 -22.07 78.93 39.60
C GLU A 527 -21.35 79.92 40.53
N ASN A 528 -20.03 80.07 40.41
CA ASN A 528 -19.25 81.01 41.21
C ASN A 528 -19.66 82.46 40.94
N CYS A 529 -19.86 82.84 39.68
CA CYS A 529 -20.38 84.18 39.35
C CYS A 529 -21.80 84.39 39.87
N GLY A 530 -22.66 83.38 39.80
CA GLY A 530 -24.01 83.41 40.34
C GLY A 530 -24.04 83.59 41.85
N GLN A 531 -23.21 82.82 42.58
CA GLN A 531 -23.06 82.91 44.02
C GLN A 531 -22.50 84.27 44.44
N ALA A 532 -21.39 84.71 43.84
CA ALA A 532 -20.79 86.00 44.16
C ALA A 532 -21.74 87.17 43.85
N LYS A 533 -22.48 87.11 42.74
CA LYS A 533 -23.47 88.13 42.39
C LYS A 533 -24.66 88.12 43.36
N ALA A 534 -25.17 86.94 43.73
CA ALA A 534 -26.27 86.81 44.69
C ALA A 534 -25.85 87.34 46.08
N GLU A 535 -24.65 87.00 46.54
CA GLU A 535 -24.12 87.48 47.82
C GLU A 535 -23.87 88.99 47.81
N ALA A 536 -23.28 89.52 46.74
CA ALA A 536 -23.06 90.96 46.58
C ALA A 536 -24.39 91.75 46.55
N LEU A 537 -25.40 91.26 45.81
CA LEU A 537 -26.73 91.88 45.78
C LEU A 537 -27.43 91.80 47.14
N SER A 538 -27.36 90.65 47.81
CA SER A 538 -27.93 90.46 49.15
C SER A 538 -27.30 91.40 50.17
N ARG A 539 -25.96 91.52 50.16
CA ARG A 539 -25.23 92.44 51.05
C ARG A 539 -25.55 93.90 50.73
N ALA A 540 -25.61 94.28 49.45
CA ALA A 540 -25.97 95.63 49.04
C ALA A 540 -27.40 96.00 49.48
N GLU A 541 -28.36 95.09 49.34
CA GLU A 541 -29.75 95.30 49.77
C GLU A 541 -29.86 95.36 51.30
N ALA A 542 -29.15 94.50 52.03
CA ALA A 542 -29.09 94.57 53.49
C ALA A 542 -28.53 95.92 53.97
N GLN A 543 -27.44 96.40 53.37
CA GLN A 543 -26.86 97.71 53.67
C GLN A 543 -27.82 98.86 53.34
N ARG A 544 -28.58 98.75 52.23
CA ARG A 544 -29.60 99.75 51.86
C ARG A 544 -30.67 99.86 52.95
N ILE A 545 -31.21 98.72 53.40
CA ILE A 545 -32.22 98.67 54.46
C ILE A 545 -31.67 99.20 55.78
N GLU A 546 -30.45 98.83 56.16
CA GLU A 546 -29.80 99.31 57.39
C GLU A 546 -29.57 100.82 57.36
N ALA A 547 -29.14 101.37 56.23
CA ALA A 547 -28.95 102.80 56.05
C ALA A 547 -30.28 103.57 56.13
N GLU A 548 -31.34 103.09 55.47
CA GLU A 548 -32.69 103.67 55.56
C GLU A 548 -33.22 103.65 57.00
N ALA A 549 -33.10 102.53 57.70
CA ALA A 549 -33.49 102.39 59.09
C ALA A 549 -32.68 103.30 60.03
N ALA A 550 -31.37 103.46 59.80
CA ALA A 550 -30.52 104.36 60.59
C ALA A 550 -30.93 105.83 60.42
N VAL A 551 -31.30 106.25 59.21
CA VAL A 551 -31.82 107.60 58.95
C VAL A 551 -33.15 107.83 59.68
N GLU A 552 -34.07 106.87 59.62
CA GLU A 552 -35.34 106.95 60.37
C GLU A 552 -35.10 106.99 61.89
N GLN A 553 -34.22 106.13 62.40
CA GLN A 553 -33.87 106.10 63.82
C GLN A 553 -33.24 107.41 64.29
N ALA A 554 -32.33 108.00 63.49
CA ALA A 554 -31.72 109.29 63.79
C ALA A 554 -32.78 110.41 63.81
N ARG A 555 -33.73 110.38 62.88
CA ARG A 555 -34.85 111.33 62.85
C ARG A 555 -35.73 111.22 64.10
N SER A 556 -36.13 110.01 64.48
CA SER A 556 -36.92 109.80 65.70
C SER A 556 -36.14 110.17 66.98
N LYS A 557 -34.83 109.90 67.05
CA LYS A 557 -33.99 110.36 68.17
C LYS A 557 -33.91 111.87 68.25
N ALA A 558 -33.75 112.56 67.13
CA ALA A 558 -33.71 114.02 67.09
C ALA A 558 -35.04 114.63 67.55
N GLU A 559 -36.17 114.04 67.15
CA GLU A 559 -37.49 114.45 67.63
C GLU A 559 -37.66 114.20 69.15
N ALA A 560 -37.22 113.05 69.66
CA ALA A 560 -37.25 112.74 71.09
C ALA A 560 -36.39 113.71 71.91
N MET A 561 -35.15 113.96 71.48
CA MET A 561 -34.24 114.92 72.13
C MET A 561 -34.82 116.33 72.13
N LYS A 562 -35.49 116.73 71.04
CA LYS A 562 -36.14 118.04 70.96
C LYS A 562 -37.27 118.16 71.99
N ILE A 563 -38.12 117.15 72.12
CA ILE A 563 -39.21 117.13 73.12
C ILE A 563 -38.62 117.17 74.53
N GLU A 564 -37.61 116.35 74.82
CA GLU A 564 -36.96 116.32 76.13
C GLU A 564 -36.37 117.69 76.49
N ALA A 565 -35.63 118.32 75.57
CA ALA A 565 -35.07 119.65 75.76
C ALA A 565 -36.14 120.73 75.97
N GLU A 566 -37.24 120.71 75.21
CA GLU A 566 -38.37 121.64 75.38
C GLU A 566 -39.04 121.47 76.75
N THR A 567 -39.26 120.23 77.20
CA THR A 567 -39.86 119.95 78.52
C THR A 567 -38.95 120.38 79.67
N GLU A 568 -37.63 120.17 79.57
CA GLU A 568 -36.67 120.60 80.59
C GLU A 568 -36.58 122.12 80.67
N LEU A 569 -36.62 122.81 79.53
CA LEU A 569 -36.65 124.28 79.48
C LEU A 569 -37.92 124.82 80.16
N GLU A 570 -39.08 124.23 79.89
CA GLU A 570 -40.33 124.61 80.53
C GLU A 570 -40.30 124.39 82.06
N ARG A 571 -39.72 123.27 82.51
CA ARG A 571 -39.52 122.97 83.94
C ARG A 571 -38.64 124.02 84.61
N LEU A 572 -37.51 124.37 84.00
CA LEU A 572 -36.60 125.41 84.49
C LEU A 572 -37.28 126.77 84.55
N HIS A 573 -38.07 127.12 83.53
CA HIS A 573 -38.81 128.40 83.49
C HIS A 573 -39.83 128.51 84.63
N LYS A 574 -40.58 127.43 84.91
CA LYS A 574 -41.54 127.38 86.04
C LYS A 574 -40.83 127.50 87.38
N ALA A 575 -39.73 126.77 87.59
CA ALA A 575 -38.94 126.84 88.82
C ALA A 575 -38.39 128.25 89.07
N ARG A 576 -37.86 128.91 88.02
CA ARG A 576 -37.31 130.27 88.13
C ARG A 576 -38.37 131.33 88.40
N ASN A 577 -39.56 131.18 87.83
CA ASN A 577 -40.68 132.07 88.09
C ASN A 577 -41.17 131.96 89.55
N GLU A 578 -41.22 130.75 90.12
CA GLU A 578 -41.54 130.55 91.54
C GLU A 578 -40.47 131.13 92.47
N GLU A 579 -39.18 130.95 92.18
CA GLU A 579 -38.11 131.60 92.95
C GLU A 579 -38.22 133.14 92.93
N LEU A 580 -38.51 133.73 91.77
CA LEU A 580 -38.69 135.18 91.66
C LEU A 580 -39.90 135.68 92.44
N ARG A 581 -40.99 134.90 92.52
CA ARG A 581 -42.15 135.22 93.38
C ARG A 581 -41.77 135.19 94.85
N TYR A 582 -41.10 134.13 95.30
CA TYR A 582 -40.62 134.02 96.68
C TYR A 582 -39.75 135.20 97.10
N PHE A 583 -38.78 135.60 96.27
CA PHE A 583 -37.93 136.76 96.56
C PHE A 583 -38.71 138.08 96.62
N LYS A 584 -39.70 138.27 95.74
CA LYS A 584 -40.57 139.47 95.78
C LYS A 584 -41.37 139.55 97.08
N GLU A 585 -41.96 138.44 97.51
CA GLU A 585 -42.74 138.39 98.76
C GLU A 585 -41.85 138.58 99.99
N GLN A 586 -40.68 137.96 100.03
CA GLN A 586 -39.71 138.13 101.11
C GLN A 586 -39.28 139.59 101.25
N ASN A 587 -38.94 140.25 100.14
CA ASN A 587 -38.56 141.67 100.14
C ASN A 587 -39.72 142.57 100.56
N ALA A 588 -40.95 142.27 100.15
CA ALA A 588 -42.14 143.03 100.57
C ALA A 588 -42.36 142.94 102.09
N LEU A 589 -42.23 141.75 102.67
CA LEU A 589 -42.33 141.51 104.11
C LEU A 589 -41.25 142.28 104.90
N GLU A 590 -40.02 142.33 104.37
CA GLU A 590 -38.91 143.04 105.00
C GLU A 590 -39.13 144.56 105.02
N VAL A 591 -39.67 145.13 103.93
CA VAL A 591 -40.08 146.54 103.87
C VAL A 591 -41.21 146.84 104.86
N GLU A 592 -42.22 145.97 104.97
CA GLU A 592 -43.33 146.10 105.91
C GLU A 592 -42.83 146.14 107.36
N LYS A 593 -41.94 145.20 107.73
CA LYS A 593 -41.32 145.13 109.05
C LYS A 593 -40.56 146.41 109.39
N LEU A 594 -39.74 146.91 108.46
CA LEU A 594 -38.95 148.13 108.66
C LEU A 594 -39.84 149.37 108.84
N LYS A 595 -40.94 149.48 108.08
CA LYS A 595 -41.92 150.57 108.26
C LYS A 595 -42.54 150.56 109.65
N GLN A 596 -43.01 149.40 110.12
CA GLN A 596 -43.64 149.29 111.44
C GLN A 596 -42.67 149.62 112.58
N VAL A 597 -41.41 149.17 112.49
CA VAL A 597 -40.38 149.50 113.49
C VAL A 597 -40.09 151.01 113.52
N ALA A 598 -39.99 151.65 112.35
CA ALA A 598 -39.77 153.09 112.26
C ALA A 598 -40.94 153.90 112.86
N GLU A 599 -42.18 153.46 112.63
CA GLU A 599 -43.38 154.12 113.17
C GLU A 599 -43.48 154.01 114.70
N ILE A 600 -43.05 152.88 115.26
CA ILE A 600 -42.91 152.68 116.72
C ILE A 600 -41.82 153.59 117.29
N GLU A 601 -40.68 153.77 116.62
CA GLU A 601 -39.62 154.69 117.09
C GLU A 601 -40.05 156.16 117.06
N VAL A 602 -40.70 156.60 115.99
CA VAL A 602 -41.20 157.98 115.86
C VAL A 602 -42.23 158.29 116.95
N SER A 603 -43.16 157.38 117.22
CA SER A 603 -44.15 157.54 118.28
C SER A 603 -43.53 157.55 119.69
N LYS A 604 -42.55 156.67 119.97
CA LYS A 604 -41.77 156.68 121.22
C LYS A 604 -41.03 158.00 121.42
N PHE A 605 -40.37 158.52 120.38
CA PHE A 605 -39.61 159.78 120.45
C PHE A 605 -40.54 160.98 120.67
N LYS A 606 -41.68 161.02 119.98
CA LYS A 606 -42.69 162.08 120.14
C LYS A 606 -43.20 162.16 121.58
N ASN A 607 -43.56 161.02 122.17
CA ASN A 607 -44.02 160.95 123.57
C ASN A 607 -42.92 161.38 124.55
N LEU A 608 -41.65 161.10 124.24
CA LEU A 608 -40.51 161.50 125.07
C LEU A 608 -40.34 163.03 125.09
N VAL A 609 -40.45 163.68 123.93
CA VAL A 609 -40.31 165.14 123.79
C VAL A 609 -41.48 165.89 124.44
N GLU A 610 -42.72 165.40 124.32
CA GLU A 610 -43.89 166.02 124.95
C GLU A 610 -43.83 165.99 126.48
N SER A 611 -43.24 164.96 127.08
CA SER A 611 -43.12 164.81 128.54
C SER A 611 -42.14 165.79 129.21
N LEU A 612 -41.13 166.26 128.47
CA LEU A 612 -40.06 167.09 129.02
C LEU A 612 -40.45 168.57 129.17
N GLY A 613 -41.45 169.05 128.42
CA GLY A 613 -41.90 170.44 128.47
C GLY A 613 -40.87 171.45 127.92
N ARG A 614 -41.35 172.50 127.25
CA ARG A 614 -40.49 173.46 126.52
C ARG A 614 -39.53 174.24 127.44
N GLU A 615 -39.90 174.48 128.68
CA GLU A 615 -39.09 175.23 129.66
C GLU A 615 -37.88 174.41 130.17
N THR A 616 -37.96 173.08 130.21
CA THR A 616 -36.83 172.20 130.58
C THR A 616 -35.80 172.10 129.46
N ILE A 617 -36.21 172.19 128.19
CA ILE A 617 -35.25 172.21 127.07
C ILE A 617 -34.43 173.51 127.11
N GLN A 618 -35.04 174.62 127.52
CA GLN A 618 -34.36 175.92 127.60
C GLN A 618 -33.45 176.05 128.85
N SER A 619 -33.85 175.49 129.98
CA SER A 619 -33.04 175.47 131.21
C SER A 619 -31.87 174.45 131.14
N VAL A 620 -32.00 173.35 130.38
CA VAL A 620 -30.92 172.37 130.14
C VAL A 620 -29.85 172.91 129.18
N ALA A 621 -30.15 173.89 128.34
CA ALA A 621 -29.12 174.54 127.52
C ALA A 621 -28.20 175.49 128.32
N SER A 622 -28.55 175.86 129.57
CA SER A 622 -27.95 177.03 130.26
C SER A 622 -27.37 176.83 131.67
N ALA A 623 -27.40 175.62 132.27
CA ALA A 623 -26.85 175.36 133.62
C ALA A 623 -25.41 174.78 133.62
N GLY A 624 -24.54 175.28 134.51
CA GLY A 624 -23.10 174.99 134.61
C GLY A 624 -22.69 173.64 135.23
N GLN A 625 -21.37 173.37 135.18
CA GLN A 625 -20.69 172.06 135.18
C GLN A 625 -21.03 171.05 136.30
N GLU A 626 -21.59 171.43 137.44
CA GLU A 626 -21.93 170.46 138.50
C GLU A 626 -23.24 169.68 138.23
N PHE A 627 -24.18 170.24 137.46
CA PHE A 627 -25.47 169.58 137.16
C PHE A 627 -25.41 168.64 135.93
N GLN A 628 -24.44 168.81 135.03
CA GLN A 628 -24.22 167.89 133.89
C GLN A 628 -23.80 166.47 134.33
N VAL A 629 -23.10 166.35 135.45
CA VAL A 629 -22.68 165.04 136.00
C VAL A 629 -23.86 164.30 136.63
N LYS A 630 -24.81 165.01 137.27
CA LYS A 630 -26.04 164.40 137.82
C LYS A 630 -27.08 164.05 136.74
N LEU A 631 -27.11 164.78 135.62
CA LEU A 631 -27.97 164.45 134.46
C LEU A 631 -27.50 163.17 133.74
N LEU A 632 -26.18 162.98 133.57
CA LEU A 632 -25.59 161.78 132.97
C LEU A 632 -25.81 160.52 133.83
N GLN A 633 -25.85 160.67 135.16
CA GLN A 633 -26.18 159.58 136.07
C GLN A 633 -27.70 159.26 136.10
N GLY A 634 -28.56 160.26 135.88
CA GLY A 634 -30.02 160.10 135.76
C GLY A 634 -30.53 159.58 134.41
N LEU A 635 -29.76 159.75 133.32
CA LEU A 635 -30.08 159.28 131.96
C LEU A 635 -29.63 157.84 131.67
N GLY A 636 -29.07 157.13 132.66
CA GLY A 636 -28.73 155.71 132.53
C GLY A 636 -27.62 155.39 131.54
N ILE A 637 -26.77 156.35 131.18
CA ILE A 637 -25.67 156.15 130.23
C ILE A 637 -24.43 155.68 131.01
N GLN A 638 -24.12 154.39 130.91
CA GLN A 638 -22.86 153.83 131.39
C GLN A 638 -21.72 154.26 130.45
N SER A 639 -20.73 154.98 130.97
CA SER A 639 -19.47 155.17 130.25
C SER A 639 -18.71 153.85 130.23
N ALA A 640 -18.68 153.18 129.09
CA ALA A 640 -17.75 152.11 128.80
C ALA A 640 -17.27 152.32 127.37
N LEU A 641 -16.03 152.78 127.15
CA LEU A 641 -15.37 152.69 125.84
C LEU A 641 -13.92 153.18 125.87
N ILE A 642 -13.13 152.84 124.85
CA ILE A 642 -12.16 151.75 124.75
C ILE A 642 -10.89 152.44 124.20
N THR A 643 -9.71 152.17 124.76
CA THR A 643 -8.44 152.71 124.22
C THR A 643 -7.58 151.57 123.69
N ASP A 644 -7.45 151.50 122.37
CA ASP A 644 -6.39 150.80 121.65
C ASP A 644 -5.16 151.72 121.58
N GLY A 645 -4.00 151.17 121.91
CA GLY A 645 -2.81 151.88 122.36
C GLY A 645 -2.00 152.61 121.29
N ASN A 646 -2.60 153.24 120.27
CA ASN A 646 -1.80 154.10 119.38
C ASN A 646 -2.48 155.31 118.72
N THR A 647 -3.73 155.65 119.04
CA THR A 647 -4.33 156.96 118.66
C THR A 647 -5.57 157.27 119.52
N PRO A 648 -5.62 158.41 120.24
CA PRO A 648 -6.82 158.78 120.99
C PRO A 648 -7.86 159.37 120.03
N ILE A 649 -8.95 158.64 119.77
CA ILE A 649 -10.08 159.12 118.96
C ILE A 649 -11.26 159.42 119.89
N ASN A 650 -11.62 160.69 119.93
CA ASN A 650 -12.65 161.29 120.78
C ASN A 650 -14.07 160.91 120.30
N LEU A 651 -14.86 160.28 121.16
CA LEU A 651 -16.18 159.68 120.87
C LEU A 651 -17.37 160.65 121.01
N PHE A 652 -17.17 161.92 120.70
CA PHE A 652 -18.26 162.90 120.57
C PHE A 652 -18.83 162.97 119.14
N ASN A 653 -18.16 162.36 118.14
CA ASN A 653 -18.54 162.47 116.73
C ASN A 653 -18.95 161.14 116.04
N THR A 654 -19.17 160.06 116.78
CA THR A 654 -19.61 158.75 116.25
C THR A 654 -21.15 158.65 116.18
N ALA A 655 -21.80 159.59 115.50
CA ALA A 655 -23.25 159.55 115.26
C ALA A 655 -23.65 159.75 113.78
N GLN A 656 -22.70 159.77 112.84
CA GLN A 656 -23.00 160.02 111.41
C GLN A 656 -22.54 158.96 110.40
N GLY A 657 -21.74 157.95 110.78
CA GLY A 657 -21.07 157.09 109.79
C GLY A 657 -21.58 155.65 109.62
N PHE A 658 -22.53 155.17 110.43
CA PHE A 658 -22.80 153.73 110.59
C PHE A 658 -23.73 153.09 109.53
N LEU A 659 -23.83 153.61 108.31
CA LEU A 659 -24.65 153.00 107.25
C LEU A 659 -23.91 153.01 105.90
N GLY A 660 -23.17 151.94 105.60
CA GLY A 660 -22.66 151.70 104.25
C GLY A 660 -21.51 150.70 104.15
N GLY A 661 -21.79 149.41 104.37
CA GLY A 661 -20.86 148.32 104.08
C GLY A 661 -21.49 147.25 103.18
N ALA A 662 -20.66 146.76 102.24
CA ALA A 662 -20.74 145.51 101.46
C ALA A 662 -21.49 145.52 100.09
N LEU A 663 -20.74 145.28 99.00
CA LEU A 663 -20.83 144.07 98.13
C LEU A 663 -19.97 144.22 96.84
N MET A 664 -18.98 143.34 96.63
CA MET A 664 -18.75 142.66 95.33
C MET A 664 -17.81 141.43 95.47
N PRO A 665 -17.99 140.36 94.64
CA PRO A 665 -17.35 139.04 94.79
C PRO A 665 -16.12 138.80 93.87
N PRO A 666 -15.38 137.67 94.03
CA PRO A 666 -14.27 137.26 93.15
C PRO A 666 -14.73 136.37 91.96
N SER A 667 -14.09 136.48 90.79
CA SER A 667 -14.35 135.65 89.60
C SER A 667 -13.49 134.37 89.55
N LYS A 668 -14.12 133.27 89.10
CA LYS A 668 -13.56 131.92 88.95
C LYS A 668 -12.90 131.67 87.59
N ARG A 669 -11.95 130.74 87.64
CA ARG A 669 -11.24 130.01 86.56
C ARG A 669 -12.16 129.37 85.51
N GLN A 670 -11.69 129.37 84.26
CA GLN A 670 -12.20 128.56 83.14
C GLN A 670 -11.72 127.09 83.22
N ARG A 671 -12.61 126.19 82.78
CA ARG A 671 -12.35 124.80 82.35
C ARG A 671 -12.94 124.68 80.92
N LYS A 672 -12.23 124.00 80.02
CA LYS A 672 -12.73 123.36 78.79
C LYS A 672 -11.71 122.28 78.43
N ASP A 673 -11.99 121.00 78.65
CA ASP A 673 -12.91 120.09 77.94
C ASP A 673 -12.16 119.30 76.88
N SER A 674 -12.03 118.01 77.18
CA SER A 674 -11.91 116.90 76.26
C SER A 674 -13.23 116.67 75.52
N ASP A 675 -13.12 116.08 74.34
CA ASP A 675 -13.95 114.96 73.82
C ASP A 675 -13.86 115.00 72.29
N GLU A 676 -13.26 113.97 71.68
CA GLU A 676 -13.91 112.80 71.08
C GLU A 676 -13.92 112.92 69.55
N SER A 677 -13.13 112.08 68.89
CA SER A 677 -13.63 111.02 68.00
C SER A 677 -12.55 109.95 67.87
#